data_AF-R7AQD0-F1
#
_entry.id   AF-R7AQD0-F1
#
_cell.length_a   1.000
_cell.length_b   1.000
_cell.length_c   1.000
_cell.angle_alpha   90.00
_cell.angle_beta   90.00
_cell.angle_gamma   90.00
#
_symmetry.space_group_name_H-M   'P 1'
#
loop_
_entity.id
_entity.type
_entity.pdbx_description
1 polymer ?
#
loop_
_entity_poly.entity_id
_entity_poly.type
_entity_poly.pdbx_seq_one_letter_code
_entity_poly.pdbx_strand_id
1 'polypeptide(L)'
;MNLEFKPISAKDIDRLTPFYMMRRNKTCDSVFLESFLWREYYNVRYAIWEDRALLWLMEYKGRVFSAMPLCREEDLKEAFHALEQYFNEELGYPLVINLADEEAVKCLNLPPEHYLVKEEEGAADYIYSAEALKTLSGKKLHKKKNHLNAFKRNYEGRYEYRTLTCDYIQDVWKFLDRWREKKGEDVEEHLDFEVRGIHEILRNCCSLNIRMGGIYVDGELEAFSIGSYNPLERMAVIHIEKANPEMRGLYQLINQQFLLEEFPGIELVNREDDLGLEGLRKAKMSYCPIDFAKKYLVQQISFGQGTGQENGFDWAEKIGVLADTEEELTAAQLGGISADGSAKAVWQDGLRYADEEEKQRCRELWHEAFPDDSVAFADYYYGEKVKDNRILVKAEGGKLVSMAQLNPYSFVCRGREWPVDYIVGVATAEDSRHRGHMRSILKKMLEDMNRAHVPFTFLMPADEAIYRPFQFAFIYRQPRFQLTEKARETLSCRPCSSREDAVLAASFMEQWLKERFEAWCRRDEAYAARLMRELASEDGILEFLMEEENGEEKLAGLHGEWGLEKREQRLLYAEDRLVTREKEKEKPAIMARVTDVEAFFQMVSGGDSAAVSAEQSDGTAKKTESEPDGYLEIADPFLPACAGRYEIVTDKAGGARAVKTDEAGEKQSKETLALSIDGLAQWLFGFRPLSEIVAGEGSVDGTALPAWTKDVRPIDGVFLDEVV
;
A
#
# COMPACT_ATOMS: atom_id res chain seq x y z
N MET A 1 -31.71 -9.89 9.10
CA MET A 1 -32.29 -8.60 8.63
C MET A 1 -31.33 -8.05 7.59
N ASN A 2 -31.75 -7.57 6.42
CA ASN A 2 -30.79 -7.27 5.34
C ASN A 2 -30.24 -5.83 5.45
N LEU A 3 -29.31 -5.59 6.38
CA LEU A 3 -28.50 -4.37 6.39
C LEU A 3 -27.33 -4.52 5.41
N GLU A 4 -27.31 -3.68 4.38
CA GLU A 4 -26.22 -3.65 3.40
C GLU A 4 -25.30 -2.46 3.70
N PHE A 5 -24.15 -2.77 4.31
CA PHE A 5 -23.12 -1.77 4.62
C PHE A 5 -22.21 -1.54 3.41
N LYS A 6 -22.12 -0.30 2.96
CA LYS A 6 -21.27 0.11 1.84
C LYS A 6 -20.28 1.20 2.23
N PRO A 7 -19.12 1.29 1.55
CA PRO A 7 -18.12 2.32 1.84
C PRO A 7 -18.72 3.74 1.71
N ILE A 8 -18.31 4.63 2.59
CA ILE A 8 -18.64 6.06 2.50
C ILE A 8 -17.77 6.76 1.47
N SER A 9 -18.35 7.67 0.68
CA SER A 9 -17.65 8.53 -0.27
C SER A 9 -18.11 9.98 -0.16
N ALA A 10 -17.35 10.92 -0.74
CA ALA A 10 -17.73 12.34 -0.75
C ALA A 10 -19.08 12.58 -1.45
N LYS A 11 -19.49 11.71 -2.38
CA LYS A 11 -20.77 11.79 -3.10
C LYS A 11 -21.97 11.49 -2.21
N ASP A 12 -21.75 10.85 -1.06
CA ASP A 12 -22.83 10.47 -0.13
C ASP A 12 -23.24 11.63 0.79
N ILE A 13 -22.50 12.73 0.82
CA ILE A 13 -22.72 13.83 1.78
C ILE A 13 -24.15 14.37 1.76
N ASP A 14 -24.72 14.63 0.58
CA ASP A 14 -26.08 15.18 0.46
C ASP A 14 -27.13 14.20 0.98
N ARG A 15 -26.89 12.91 0.79
CA ARG A 15 -27.78 11.84 1.24
C ARG A 15 -27.68 11.63 2.75
N LEU A 16 -26.49 11.75 3.33
CA LEU A 16 -26.23 11.40 4.73
C LEU A 16 -26.38 12.59 5.69
N THR A 17 -26.11 13.82 5.25
CA THR A 17 -26.21 15.04 6.08
C THR A 17 -27.55 15.17 6.82
N PRO A 18 -28.72 14.85 6.24
CA PRO A 18 -29.98 14.94 6.97
C PRO A 18 -30.05 14.12 8.27
N PHE A 19 -29.35 12.99 8.35
CA PHE A 19 -29.34 12.14 9.57
C PHE A 19 -28.61 12.79 10.74
N TYR A 20 -27.52 13.52 10.46
CA TYR A 20 -26.79 14.29 11.47
C TYR A 20 -27.63 15.41 12.10
N MET A 21 -28.73 15.81 11.44
CA MET A 21 -29.64 16.87 11.90
C MET A 21 -30.87 16.33 12.65
N MET A 22 -30.99 15.01 12.84
CA MET A 22 -32.19 14.39 13.43
C MET A 22 -32.21 14.41 14.97
N ARG A 23 -31.05 14.58 15.61
CA ARG A 23 -30.90 14.67 17.07
C ARG A 23 -29.87 15.74 17.39
N ARG A 24 -30.00 16.38 18.55
CA ARG A 24 -28.97 17.28 19.08
C ARG A 24 -27.73 16.45 19.42
N ASN A 25 -26.60 16.85 18.86
CA ASN A 25 -25.30 16.30 19.18
C ASN A 25 -24.28 17.44 19.09
N LYS A 26 -23.49 17.63 20.15
CA LYS A 26 -22.45 18.67 20.23
C LYS A 26 -21.04 18.14 20.00
N THR A 27 -20.87 16.83 19.85
CA THR A 27 -19.56 16.23 19.56
C THR A 27 -19.12 16.56 18.12
N CYS A 28 -17.85 16.31 17.79
CA CYS A 28 -17.24 16.61 16.50
C CYS A 28 -17.76 15.70 15.38
N ASP A 29 -18.22 14.50 15.72
CA ASP A 29 -18.94 13.56 14.84
C ASP A 29 -20.40 13.95 14.58
N SER A 30 -20.85 15.11 15.08
CA SER A 30 -22.15 15.70 14.71
C SER A 30 -22.21 16.25 13.28
N VAL A 31 -21.15 16.09 12.49
CA VAL A 31 -21.05 16.51 11.09
C VAL A 31 -20.40 15.41 10.23
N PHE A 32 -20.74 15.39 8.95
CA PHE A 32 -20.28 14.36 7.99
C PHE A 32 -18.76 14.25 7.86
N LEU A 33 -18.04 15.36 8.02
CA LEU A 33 -16.63 15.41 7.65
C LEU A 33 -15.76 14.48 8.49
N GLU A 34 -16.11 14.27 9.75
CA GLU A 34 -15.38 13.38 10.66
C GLU A 34 -15.35 11.95 10.11
N SER A 35 -16.54 11.36 9.87
CA SER A 35 -16.69 10.02 9.32
C SER A 35 -16.01 9.85 7.95
N PHE A 36 -15.89 10.94 7.18
CA PHE A 36 -15.21 10.95 5.88
C PHE A 36 -13.68 11.04 6.01
N LEU A 37 -13.17 11.81 6.98
CA LEU A 37 -11.74 11.98 7.24
C LEU A 37 -11.08 10.66 7.65
N TRP A 38 -11.75 9.89 8.52
CA TRP A 38 -11.22 8.64 9.07
C TRP A 38 -11.62 7.39 8.29
N ARG A 39 -12.27 7.55 7.13
CA ARG A 39 -12.88 6.42 6.40
C ARG A 39 -11.91 5.33 5.98
N GLU A 40 -10.69 5.71 5.60
CA GLU A 40 -9.66 4.75 5.17
C GLU A 40 -9.03 4.06 6.37
N TYR A 41 -8.77 4.83 7.43
CA TYR A 41 -8.17 4.32 8.67
C TYR A 41 -9.07 3.30 9.39
N TYR A 42 -10.39 3.56 9.41
CA TYR A 42 -11.37 2.70 10.07
C TYR A 42 -12.25 1.89 9.11
N ASN A 43 -11.91 1.80 7.81
CA ASN A 43 -12.72 1.13 6.79
C ASN A 43 -14.23 1.41 6.94
N VAL A 44 -14.57 2.71 7.03
CA VAL A 44 -15.89 3.18 7.42
C VAL A 44 -16.91 2.82 6.34
N ARG A 45 -17.93 2.07 6.74
CA ARG A 45 -19.09 1.71 5.93
C ARG A 45 -20.36 2.19 6.61
N TYR A 46 -21.40 2.42 5.81
CA TYR A 46 -22.70 2.86 6.31
C TYR A 46 -23.85 2.05 5.72
N ALA A 47 -24.94 1.96 6.48
CA ALA A 47 -26.22 1.44 6.04
C ALA A 47 -27.34 2.40 6.48
N ILE A 48 -28.40 2.51 5.68
CA ILE A 48 -29.60 3.25 6.08
C ILE A 48 -30.66 2.23 6.47
N TRP A 49 -31.06 2.24 7.74
CA TRP A 49 -32.07 1.36 8.28
C TRP A 49 -33.44 2.03 8.20
N GLU A 50 -34.32 1.46 7.37
CA GLU A 50 -35.72 1.87 7.16
C GLU A 50 -35.94 3.36 6.82
N ASP A 51 -34.94 4.03 6.24
CA ASP A 51 -34.91 5.50 6.06
C ASP A 51 -35.08 6.30 7.37
N ARG A 52 -34.91 5.64 8.52
CA ARG A 52 -35.03 6.21 9.87
C ARG A 52 -33.69 6.47 10.55
N ALA A 53 -32.70 5.62 10.30
CA ALA A 53 -31.39 5.71 10.95
C ALA A 53 -30.24 5.47 9.98
N LEU A 54 -29.17 6.24 10.15
CA LEU A 54 -27.87 5.97 9.57
C LEU A 54 -27.04 5.18 10.59
N LEU A 55 -26.64 3.98 10.16
CA LEU A 55 -25.85 3.03 10.94
C LEU A 55 -24.43 2.97 10.38
N TRP A 56 -23.46 2.82 11.27
CA TRP A 56 -22.04 2.75 10.93
C TRP A 56 -21.48 1.35 11.15
N LEU A 57 -20.52 0.96 10.33
CA LEU A 57 -19.71 -0.23 10.51
C LEU A 57 -18.26 0.15 10.25
N MET A 58 -17.42 -0.04 11.25
CA MET A 58 -16.01 0.35 11.23
C MET A 58 -15.14 -0.86 11.58
N GLU A 59 -13.93 -0.88 11.05
CA GLU A 59 -12.98 -1.94 11.25
C GLU A 59 -11.57 -1.36 11.44
N TYR A 60 -10.91 -1.77 12.51
CA TYR A 60 -9.54 -1.38 12.83
C TYR A 60 -8.73 -2.60 13.26
N LYS A 61 -7.59 -2.87 12.59
CA LYS A 61 -6.71 -4.01 12.88
C LYS A 61 -7.48 -5.34 13.03
N GLY A 62 -8.47 -5.57 12.15
CA GLY A 62 -9.31 -6.78 12.13
C GLY A 62 -10.39 -6.85 13.20
N ARG A 63 -10.62 -5.77 13.96
CA ARG A 63 -11.70 -5.66 14.96
C ARG A 63 -12.81 -4.76 14.45
N VAL A 64 -14.04 -5.22 14.60
CA VAL A 64 -15.22 -4.52 14.11
C VAL A 64 -15.94 -3.81 15.25
N PHE A 65 -16.34 -2.56 15.01
CA PHE A 65 -17.06 -1.73 15.97
C PHE A 65 -17.96 -0.74 15.21
N SER A 66 -18.69 0.10 15.93
CA SER A 66 -19.64 1.05 15.36
C SER A 66 -19.59 2.40 16.06
N ALA A 67 -20.35 3.35 15.52
CA ALA A 67 -20.65 4.65 16.10
C ALA A 67 -22.16 4.69 16.43
N MET A 68 -22.55 5.61 17.30
CA MET A 68 -23.94 5.72 17.73
C MET A 68 -24.86 5.98 16.52
N PRO A 69 -26.01 5.27 16.38
CA PRO A 69 -26.95 5.53 15.30
C PRO A 69 -27.36 7.01 15.21
N LEU A 70 -27.30 7.54 14.00
CA LEU A 70 -27.75 8.89 13.68
C LEU A 70 -29.21 8.82 13.20
N CYS A 71 -30.12 9.19 14.10
CA CYS A 71 -31.56 9.12 13.90
C CYS A 71 -32.26 10.06 14.89
N ARG A 72 -33.60 10.14 14.80
CA ARG A 72 -34.40 10.84 15.82
C ARG A 72 -34.30 10.13 17.16
N GLU A 73 -34.57 10.86 18.24
CA GLU A 73 -34.53 10.33 19.60
C GLU A 73 -35.51 9.16 19.79
N GLU A 74 -36.71 9.25 19.21
CA GLU A 74 -37.72 8.20 19.27
C GLU A 74 -37.34 6.91 18.53
N ASP A 75 -36.47 7.00 17.53
CA ASP A 75 -36.03 5.85 16.71
C ASP A 75 -34.76 5.19 17.27
N LEU A 76 -34.04 5.86 18.16
CA LEU A 76 -32.70 5.47 18.61
C LEU A 76 -32.65 4.09 19.26
N LYS A 77 -33.66 3.76 20.07
CA LYS A 77 -33.73 2.44 20.73
C LYS A 77 -33.88 1.30 19.72
N GLU A 78 -34.71 1.47 18.70
CA GLU A 78 -34.92 0.44 17.69
C GLU A 78 -33.72 0.34 16.75
N ALA A 79 -33.13 1.47 16.35
CA ALA A 79 -31.93 1.51 15.51
C ALA A 79 -30.71 0.87 16.21
N PHE A 80 -30.53 1.14 17.51
CA PHE A 80 -29.48 0.51 18.32
C PHE A 80 -29.67 -1.01 18.37
N HIS A 81 -30.91 -1.49 18.57
CA HIS A 81 -31.18 -2.93 18.60
C HIS A 81 -31.01 -3.60 17.23
N ALA A 82 -31.38 -2.91 16.14
CA ALA A 82 -31.14 -3.40 14.78
C ALA A 82 -29.63 -3.57 14.51
N LEU A 83 -28.82 -2.60 14.95
CA LEU A 83 -27.36 -2.68 14.86
C LEU A 83 -26.78 -3.81 15.72
N GLU A 84 -27.25 -3.95 16.97
CA GLU A 84 -26.89 -5.06 17.85
C GLU A 84 -27.19 -6.42 17.22
N GLN A 85 -28.40 -6.59 16.68
CA GLN A 85 -28.81 -7.82 16.03
C GLN A 85 -27.89 -8.17 14.87
N TYR A 86 -27.50 -7.18 14.06
CA TYR A 86 -26.56 -7.38 12.97
C TYR A 86 -25.18 -7.83 13.45
N PHE A 87 -24.63 -7.18 14.48
CA PHE A 87 -23.37 -7.59 15.09
C PHE A 87 -23.43 -9.03 15.60
N ASN A 88 -24.51 -9.38 16.29
CA ASN A 88 -24.64 -10.69 16.93
C ASN A 88 -24.94 -11.82 15.95
N GLU A 89 -25.87 -11.63 15.03
CA GLU A 89 -26.40 -12.69 14.16
C GLU A 89 -25.64 -12.82 12.85
N GLU A 90 -25.24 -11.69 12.25
CA GLU A 90 -24.60 -11.68 10.93
C GLU A 90 -23.06 -11.70 11.05
N LEU A 91 -22.49 -10.94 12.00
CA LEU A 91 -21.03 -10.91 12.20
C LEU A 91 -20.52 -11.91 13.24
N GLY A 92 -21.38 -12.36 14.16
CA GLY A 92 -20.96 -13.17 15.30
C GLY A 92 -20.03 -12.42 16.26
N TYR A 93 -20.19 -11.09 16.37
CA TYR A 93 -19.38 -10.18 17.17
C TYR A 93 -20.24 -9.45 18.22
N PRO A 94 -19.70 -9.10 19.41
CA PRO A 94 -20.38 -8.22 20.35
C PRO A 94 -20.50 -6.80 19.77
N LEU A 95 -21.61 -6.11 20.04
CA LEU A 95 -21.72 -4.69 19.70
C LEU A 95 -20.80 -3.85 20.59
N VAL A 96 -19.90 -3.11 19.95
CA VAL A 96 -19.06 -2.07 20.57
C VAL A 96 -19.31 -0.75 19.83
N ILE A 97 -19.73 0.28 20.56
CA ILE A 97 -19.86 1.64 20.07
C ILE A 97 -18.85 2.51 20.80
N ASN A 98 -17.96 3.14 20.04
CA ASN A 98 -17.01 4.10 20.58
C ASN A 98 -17.52 5.52 20.40
N LEU A 99 -17.00 6.42 21.23
CA LEU A 99 -17.22 7.85 21.10
C LEU A 99 -18.70 8.27 21.10
N ALA A 100 -19.58 7.49 21.73
CA ALA A 100 -21.01 7.76 21.76
C ALA A 100 -21.34 9.09 22.46
N ASP A 101 -22.20 9.90 21.85
CA ASP A 101 -22.63 11.18 22.43
C ASP A 101 -23.42 10.97 23.74
N GLU A 102 -23.18 11.87 24.71
CA GLU A 102 -23.81 11.82 26.03
C GLU A 102 -25.35 11.83 25.94
N GLU A 103 -25.91 12.60 25.01
CA GLU A 103 -27.34 12.71 24.77
C GLU A 103 -27.95 11.37 24.36
N ALA A 104 -27.32 10.63 23.43
CA ALA A 104 -27.76 9.30 23.02
C ALA A 104 -27.65 8.26 24.14
N VAL A 105 -26.55 8.27 24.90
CA VAL A 105 -26.36 7.37 26.04
C VAL A 105 -27.45 7.57 27.09
N LYS A 106 -27.75 8.83 27.43
CA LYS A 106 -28.84 9.18 28.35
C LYS A 106 -30.21 8.77 27.81
N CYS A 107 -30.44 8.93 26.51
CA CYS A 107 -31.68 8.53 25.85
C CYS A 107 -31.88 7.01 25.88
N LEU A 108 -30.84 6.23 25.56
CA LEU A 108 -30.91 4.77 25.53
C LEU A 108 -31.09 4.16 26.93
N ASN A 109 -30.45 4.76 27.94
CA ASN A 109 -30.47 4.31 29.34
C ASN A 109 -30.23 2.78 29.43
N LEU A 110 -29.12 2.34 28.85
CA LEU A 110 -28.80 0.93 28.65
C LEU A 110 -28.67 0.18 29.99
N PRO A 111 -29.23 -1.03 30.10
CA PRO A 111 -29.18 -1.81 31.33
C PRO A 111 -27.75 -2.29 31.64
N PRO A 112 -27.22 -2.04 32.85
CA PRO A 112 -25.84 -2.37 33.22
C PRO A 112 -25.57 -3.88 33.29
N GLU A 113 -26.61 -4.71 33.37
CA GLU A 113 -26.51 -6.17 33.25
C GLU A 113 -26.19 -6.66 31.83
N HIS A 114 -26.43 -5.82 30.81
CA HIS A 114 -26.20 -6.16 29.40
C HIS A 114 -25.09 -5.34 28.75
N TYR A 115 -24.85 -4.11 29.22
CA TYR A 115 -23.87 -3.21 28.62
C TYR A 115 -22.97 -2.55 29.67
N LEU A 116 -21.70 -2.43 29.32
CA LEU A 116 -20.76 -1.52 29.96
C LEU A 116 -20.87 -0.15 29.27
N VAL A 117 -21.14 0.90 30.05
CA VAL A 117 -21.14 2.29 29.57
C VAL A 117 -20.11 3.06 30.39
N LYS A 118 -19.08 3.59 29.74
CA LYS A 118 -17.94 4.26 30.39
C LYS A 118 -17.64 5.58 29.67
N GLU A 119 -17.44 6.67 30.41
CA GLU A 119 -16.95 7.93 29.83
C GLU A 119 -15.52 7.72 29.33
N GLU A 120 -15.23 8.13 28.10
CA GLU A 120 -13.87 8.03 27.53
C GLU A 120 -13.04 9.25 27.97
N GLU A 121 -12.09 9.02 28.89
CA GLU A 121 -11.24 10.09 29.40
C GLU A 121 -10.33 10.66 28.29
N GLY A 122 -10.32 11.99 28.15
CA GLY A 122 -9.52 12.68 27.13
C GLY A 122 -10.17 12.82 25.76
N ALA A 123 -11.29 12.12 25.50
CA ALA A 123 -12.04 12.17 24.24
C ALA A 123 -13.13 13.26 24.19
N ALA A 124 -13.32 14.01 25.29
CA ALA A 124 -14.34 15.06 25.35
C ALA A 124 -13.95 16.27 24.48
N ASP A 125 -14.88 16.74 23.66
CA ASP A 125 -14.62 17.89 22.80
C ASP A 125 -14.75 19.20 23.57
N TYR A 126 -13.88 20.14 23.22
CA TYR A 126 -13.87 21.46 23.83
C TYR A 126 -14.85 22.39 23.15
N ILE A 127 -15.85 22.87 23.91
CA ILE A 127 -16.88 23.79 23.41
C ILE A 127 -16.61 25.21 23.90
N TYR A 128 -16.62 26.18 22.99
CA TYR A 128 -16.33 27.59 23.26
C TYR A 128 -17.49 28.49 22.83
N SER A 129 -17.59 29.66 23.48
CA SER A 129 -18.41 30.75 22.97
C SER A 129 -17.79 31.33 21.70
N ALA A 130 -18.54 31.37 20.61
CA ALA A 130 -18.09 31.97 19.36
C ALA A 130 -17.77 33.46 19.51
N GLU A 131 -18.58 34.20 20.29
CA GLU A 131 -18.31 35.61 20.58
C GLU A 131 -16.98 35.81 21.30
N ALA A 132 -16.67 34.93 22.27
CA ALA A 132 -15.42 34.99 23.01
C ALA A 132 -14.21 34.75 22.08
N LEU A 133 -14.28 33.77 21.18
CA LEU A 133 -13.19 33.48 20.22
C LEU A 133 -13.06 34.55 19.12
N LYS A 134 -14.18 35.09 18.63
CA LYS A 134 -14.21 36.19 17.63
C LYS A 134 -13.65 37.49 18.20
N THR A 135 -13.92 37.81 19.46
CA THR A 135 -13.50 39.10 20.05
C THR A 135 -12.19 39.02 20.85
N LEU A 136 -11.85 37.82 21.35
CA LEU A 136 -10.80 37.56 22.34
C LEU A 136 -10.85 38.55 23.51
N SER A 137 -12.06 38.97 23.90
CA SER A 137 -12.29 39.99 24.90
C SER A 137 -12.37 39.40 26.32
N GLY A 138 -12.18 40.26 27.33
CA GLY A 138 -12.23 39.86 28.74
C GLY A 138 -10.88 39.53 29.37
N LYS A 139 -10.86 39.53 30.72
CA LYS A 139 -9.62 39.39 31.52
C LYS A 139 -8.90 38.06 31.28
N LYS A 140 -9.65 36.97 31.08
CA LYS A 140 -9.09 35.62 30.88
C LYS A 140 -8.39 35.46 29.50
N LEU A 141 -8.93 36.07 28.45
CA LEU A 141 -8.40 35.98 27.08
C LEU A 141 -7.39 37.08 26.72
N HIS A 142 -7.13 38.02 27.63
CA HIS A 142 -6.22 39.15 27.41
C HIS A 142 -4.84 38.74 26.88
N LYS A 143 -4.27 37.62 27.35
CA LYS A 143 -3.00 37.11 26.82
C LYS A 143 -3.10 36.72 25.33
N LYS A 144 -4.17 36.03 24.93
CA LYS A 144 -4.42 35.67 23.51
C LYS A 144 -4.61 36.92 22.65
N LYS A 145 -5.38 37.89 23.13
CA LYS A 145 -5.54 39.19 22.47
C LYS A 145 -4.21 39.93 22.31
N ASN A 146 -3.30 39.84 23.28
CA ASN A 146 -1.96 40.41 23.15
C ASN A 146 -1.11 39.73 22.09
N HIS A 147 -1.17 38.40 21.96
CA HIS A 147 -0.49 37.67 20.89
C HIS A 147 -1.04 38.06 19.51
N LEU A 148 -2.37 38.11 19.37
CA LEU A 148 -3.04 38.60 18.17
C LEU A 148 -2.59 40.02 17.80
N ASN A 149 -2.65 40.97 18.74
CA ASN A 149 -2.26 42.36 18.51
C ASN A 149 -0.77 42.50 18.18
N ALA A 150 0.09 41.65 18.77
CA ALA A 150 1.51 41.62 18.44
C ALA A 150 1.73 41.16 17.00
N PHE A 151 1.03 40.11 16.54
CA PHE A 151 1.07 39.68 15.14
C PHE A 151 0.62 40.81 14.21
N LYS A 152 -0.58 41.36 14.44
CA LYS A 152 -1.16 42.42 13.59
C LYS A 152 -0.22 43.63 13.44
N ARG A 153 0.46 44.04 14.52
CA ARG A 153 1.43 45.14 14.50
C ARG A 153 2.73 44.77 13.76
N ASN A 154 3.22 43.55 13.94
CA ASN A 154 4.51 43.14 13.36
C ASN A 154 4.42 42.87 11.85
N TYR A 155 3.25 42.46 11.36
CA TYR A 155 2.99 42.12 9.96
C TYR A 155 2.01 43.09 9.28
N GLU A 156 1.83 44.29 9.83
CA GLU A 156 0.89 45.28 9.29
C GLU A 156 1.15 45.53 7.79
N GLY A 157 0.09 45.40 6.98
CA GLY A 157 0.16 45.54 5.51
C GLY A 157 0.87 44.40 4.77
N ARG A 158 1.31 43.35 5.48
CA ARG A 158 2.04 42.20 4.92
C ARG A 158 1.29 40.88 5.02
N TYR A 159 0.14 40.86 5.68
CA TYR A 159 -0.69 39.67 5.76
C TYR A 159 -2.10 39.92 5.23
N GLU A 160 -2.73 38.85 4.75
CA GLU A 160 -4.14 38.85 4.36
C GLU A 160 -4.80 37.52 4.70
N TYR A 161 -6.11 37.57 4.95
CA TYR A 161 -6.95 36.38 5.04
C TYR A 161 -7.52 36.06 3.66
N ARG A 162 -7.54 34.78 3.28
CA ARG A 162 -8.22 34.31 2.09
C ARG A 162 -9.12 33.12 2.43
N THR A 163 -10.36 33.13 1.96
CA THR A 163 -11.17 31.91 1.88
C THR A 163 -10.51 30.99 0.88
N LEU A 164 -10.19 29.76 1.31
CA LEU A 164 -9.55 28.78 0.46
C LEU A 164 -10.62 28.00 -0.31
N THR A 165 -10.35 27.80 -1.60
CA THR A 165 -11.12 26.97 -2.53
C THR A 165 -10.21 25.87 -3.09
N CYS A 166 -10.73 25.02 -3.98
CA CYS A 166 -9.94 24.03 -4.74
C CYS A 166 -8.69 24.63 -5.41
N ASP A 167 -8.74 25.91 -5.78
CA ASP A 167 -7.66 26.56 -6.55
C ASP A 167 -6.39 26.79 -5.72
N TYR A 168 -6.49 26.73 -4.38
CA TYR A 168 -5.39 26.98 -3.46
C TYR A 168 -4.76 25.70 -2.89
N ILE A 169 -5.12 24.53 -3.46
CA ILE A 169 -4.64 23.22 -3.01
C ILE A 169 -3.10 23.14 -2.94
N GLN A 170 -2.43 23.71 -3.95
CA GLN A 170 -0.97 23.73 -4.05
C GLN A 170 -0.31 24.55 -2.93
N ASP A 171 -0.97 25.61 -2.47
CA ASP A 171 -0.43 26.45 -1.40
C ASP A 171 -0.56 25.75 -0.03
N VAL A 172 -1.66 25.01 0.17
CA VAL A 172 -1.84 24.16 1.36
C VAL A 172 -0.82 23.03 1.38
N TRP A 173 -0.52 22.42 0.24
CA TRP A 173 0.51 21.38 0.12
C TRP A 173 1.89 21.90 0.50
N LYS A 174 2.35 22.98 -0.15
CA LYS A 174 3.64 23.60 0.17
C LYS A 174 3.75 23.99 1.64
N PHE A 175 2.66 24.44 2.25
CA PHE A 175 2.66 24.74 3.68
C PHE A 175 2.82 23.48 4.54
N LEU A 176 2.08 22.40 4.24
CA LEU A 176 2.14 21.15 4.99
C LEU A 176 3.52 20.48 4.90
N ASP A 177 4.13 20.47 3.72
CA ASP A 177 5.48 19.91 3.52
C ASP A 177 6.51 20.64 4.39
N ARG A 178 6.52 21.98 4.30
CA ARG A 178 7.40 22.83 5.14
C ARG A 178 7.12 22.68 6.63
N TRP A 179 5.86 22.48 7.01
CA TRP A 179 5.45 22.32 8.39
C TRP A 179 5.88 20.95 8.96
N ARG A 180 5.86 19.90 8.13
CA ARG A 180 6.32 18.54 8.46
C ARG A 180 7.82 18.48 8.72
N GLU A 181 8.63 19.03 7.81
CA GLU A 181 10.11 19.01 7.91
C GLU A 181 10.63 19.60 9.23
N LYS A 182 9.87 20.51 9.85
CA LYS A 182 10.27 21.20 11.10
C LYS A 182 9.88 20.46 12.38
N LYS A 183 9.11 19.36 12.33
CA LYS A 183 8.53 18.71 13.52
C LYS A 183 9.33 17.53 14.11
N GLY A 184 10.22 16.90 13.33
CA GLY A 184 11.04 15.75 13.76
C GLY A 184 10.27 14.41 13.84
N GLU A 185 11.02 13.29 13.86
CA GLU A 185 10.59 11.89 13.64
C GLU A 185 9.56 11.31 14.66
N ASP A 186 9.26 11.96 15.79
CA ASP A 186 8.47 11.38 16.89
C ASP A 186 6.93 11.59 16.80
N VAL A 187 6.35 11.92 15.64
CA VAL A 187 4.90 12.21 15.51
C VAL A 187 4.27 11.59 14.25
N GLU A 188 4.89 10.56 13.67
CA GLU A 188 4.68 10.21 12.25
C GLU A 188 3.34 9.55 11.89
N GLU A 189 2.78 8.61 12.68
CA GLU A 189 1.64 7.82 12.18
C GLU A 189 0.32 8.61 12.04
N HIS A 190 -0.10 9.36 13.07
CA HIS A 190 -1.39 10.07 13.02
C HIS A 190 -1.37 11.31 12.12
N LEU A 191 -0.19 11.92 11.95
CA LEU A 191 -0.02 13.08 11.09
C LEU A 191 -0.15 12.70 9.60
N ASP A 192 0.19 11.47 9.24
CA ASP A 192 0.01 10.93 7.88
C ASP A 192 -1.45 10.71 7.53
N PHE A 193 -2.28 10.24 8.46
CA PHE A 193 -3.72 10.12 8.22
C PHE A 193 -4.44 11.48 8.22
N GLU A 194 -4.07 12.40 9.11
CA GLU A 194 -4.62 13.78 9.08
C GLU A 194 -4.28 14.48 7.77
N VAL A 195 -3.04 14.34 7.28
CA VAL A 195 -2.62 14.92 6.00
C VAL A 195 -3.31 14.23 4.82
N ARG A 196 -3.41 12.90 4.80
CA ARG A 196 -4.23 12.19 3.82
C ARG A 196 -5.69 12.66 3.83
N GLY A 197 -6.28 12.84 5.00
CA GLY A 197 -7.62 13.40 5.17
C GLY A 197 -7.73 14.82 4.61
N ILE A 198 -6.71 15.67 4.80
CA ILE A 198 -6.62 17.00 4.18
C ILE A 198 -6.54 16.88 2.65
N HIS A 199 -5.77 15.94 2.10
CA HIS A 199 -5.71 15.71 0.64
C HIS A 199 -7.08 15.33 0.09
N GLU A 200 -7.79 14.44 0.76
CA GLU A 200 -9.12 13.99 0.36
C GLU A 200 -10.17 15.09 0.48
N ILE A 201 -10.07 15.92 1.51
CA ILE A 201 -10.86 17.15 1.63
C ILE A 201 -10.63 18.06 0.42
N LEU A 202 -9.37 18.32 0.08
CA LEU A 202 -9.01 19.26 -0.97
C LEU A 202 -9.42 18.75 -2.36
N ARG A 203 -9.30 17.45 -2.62
CA ARG A 203 -9.76 16.79 -3.86
C ARG A 203 -11.28 16.86 -4.03
N ASN A 204 -12.01 16.84 -2.92
CA ASN A 204 -13.47 16.81 -2.92
C ASN A 204 -14.11 18.12 -2.41
N CYS A 205 -13.36 19.22 -2.31
CA CYS A 205 -13.84 20.42 -1.61
C CYS A 205 -15.04 21.09 -2.30
N CYS A 206 -15.28 20.82 -3.58
CA CYS A 206 -16.48 21.26 -4.30
C CYS A 206 -17.72 20.41 -3.97
N SER A 207 -17.52 19.19 -3.51
CA SER A 207 -18.60 18.26 -3.12
C SER A 207 -18.86 18.28 -1.61
N LEU A 208 -17.84 18.59 -0.80
CA LEU A 208 -17.97 18.66 0.64
C LEU A 208 -18.49 20.03 1.09
N ASN A 209 -19.50 20.05 1.96
CA ASN A 209 -20.03 21.27 2.57
C ASN A 209 -19.13 21.74 3.72
N ILE A 210 -17.92 22.16 3.38
CA ILE A 210 -16.87 22.59 4.33
C ILE A 210 -16.48 24.04 4.09
N ARG A 211 -15.88 24.65 5.11
CA ARG A 211 -15.29 25.99 5.04
C ARG A 211 -13.79 25.88 5.23
N MET A 212 -13.04 26.66 4.47
CA MET A 212 -11.59 26.68 4.52
C MET A 212 -11.08 28.11 4.45
N GLY A 213 -10.07 28.41 5.26
CA GLY A 213 -9.50 29.75 5.36
C GLY A 213 -8.00 29.72 5.60
N GLY A 214 -7.28 30.67 5.04
CA GLY A 214 -5.83 30.77 5.12
C GLY A 214 -5.36 32.17 5.47
N ILE A 215 -4.23 32.27 6.18
CA ILE A 215 -3.49 33.51 6.36
C ILE A 215 -2.25 33.46 5.48
N TYR A 216 -2.16 34.39 4.54
CA TYR A 216 -0.97 34.62 3.74
C TYR A 216 -0.14 35.71 4.38
N VAL A 217 1.17 35.54 4.42
CA VAL A 217 2.13 36.58 4.82
C VAL A 217 3.19 36.68 3.75
N ASP A 218 3.41 37.89 3.24
CA ASP A 218 4.35 38.16 2.14
C ASP A 218 4.09 37.31 0.87
N GLY A 219 2.83 36.92 0.66
CA GLY A 219 2.40 36.12 -0.48
C GLY A 219 2.48 34.60 -0.27
N GLU A 220 2.96 34.12 0.88
CA GLU A 220 3.03 32.69 1.20
C GLU A 220 1.98 32.30 2.23
N LEU A 221 1.39 31.11 2.08
CA LEU A 221 0.47 30.57 3.08
C LEU A 221 1.24 30.18 4.34
N GLU A 222 0.89 30.78 5.47
CA GLU A 222 1.58 30.57 6.76
C GLU A 222 0.65 29.97 7.83
N ALA A 223 -0.66 29.97 7.61
CA ALA A 223 -1.62 29.26 8.44
C ALA A 223 -2.88 28.94 7.66
N PHE A 224 -3.56 27.85 8.01
CA PHE A 224 -4.87 27.52 7.48
C PHE A 224 -5.75 26.81 8.50
N SER A 225 -7.06 26.85 8.27
CA SER A 225 -8.05 26.11 9.06
C SER A 225 -9.17 25.57 8.18
N ILE A 226 -9.72 24.43 8.59
CA ILE A 226 -10.83 23.74 7.94
C ILE A 226 -11.89 23.42 8.99
N GLY A 227 -13.16 23.66 8.66
CA GLY A 227 -14.26 23.41 9.57
C GLY A 227 -15.59 23.18 8.88
N SER A 228 -16.50 22.56 9.61
CA SER A 228 -17.87 22.27 9.17
C SER A 228 -18.90 23.06 9.99
N TYR A 229 -20.11 23.21 9.44
CA TYR A 229 -21.21 23.85 10.16
C TYR A 229 -22.22 22.82 10.65
N ASN A 230 -22.45 22.77 11.95
CA ASN A 230 -23.59 22.09 12.55
C ASN A 230 -24.74 23.12 12.73
N PRO A 231 -25.78 23.07 11.88
CA PRO A 231 -26.87 24.05 11.93
C PRO A 231 -27.78 23.92 13.14
N LEU A 232 -27.94 22.71 13.71
CA LEU A 232 -28.88 22.44 14.79
C LEU A 232 -28.41 23.07 16.11
N GLU A 233 -27.11 23.00 16.37
CA GLU A 233 -26.45 23.63 17.53
C GLU A 233 -25.91 25.04 17.21
N ARG A 234 -26.09 25.53 15.97
CA ARG A 234 -25.53 26.80 15.48
C ARG A 234 -24.03 26.88 15.77
N MET A 235 -23.32 25.81 15.46
CA MET A 235 -21.97 25.54 15.92
C MET A 235 -21.00 25.33 14.74
N ALA A 236 -19.81 25.93 14.81
CA ALA A 236 -18.71 25.54 13.93
C ALA A 236 -17.91 24.41 14.57
N VAL A 237 -17.62 23.36 13.80
CA VAL A 237 -16.71 22.28 14.20
C VAL A 237 -15.39 22.50 13.47
N ILE A 238 -14.32 22.74 14.22
CA ILE A 238 -13.00 23.05 13.67
C ILE A 238 -12.17 21.78 13.67
N HIS A 239 -12.02 21.18 12.49
CA HIS A 239 -11.33 19.90 12.30
C HIS A 239 -9.82 20.08 12.22
N ILE A 240 -9.36 21.06 11.45
CA ILE A 240 -7.94 21.29 11.21
C ILE A 240 -7.62 22.76 11.47
N GLU A 241 -6.55 23.02 12.21
CA GLU A 241 -5.98 24.35 12.40
C GLU A 241 -4.46 24.23 12.51
N LYS A 242 -3.75 24.68 11.46
CA LYS A 242 -2.29 24.64 11.40
C LYS A 242 -1.74 26.05 11.14
N ALA A 243 -0.62 26.38 11.75
CA ALA A 243 0.06 27.65 11.59
C ALA A 243 1.57 27.49 11.79
N ASN A 244 2.34 28.38 11.17
CA ASN A 244 3.77 28.47 11.38
C ASN A 244 4.08 28.82 12.86
N PRO A 245 4.72 27.91 13.62
CA PRO A 245 4.96 28.12 15.05
C PRO A 245 5.97 29.23 15.35
N GLU A 246 6.80 29.60 14.38
CA GLU A 246 7.83 30.66 14.52
C GLU A 246 7.20 32.07 14.53
N MET A 247 5.95 32.19 14.06
CA MET A 247 5.24 33.46 13.95
C MET A 247 4.35 33.72 15.16
N ARG A 248 4.87 34.48 16.12
CA ARG A 248 4.16 34.82 17.35
C ARG A 248 2.78 35.41 17.06
N GLY A 249 1.73 34.71 17.50
CA GLY A 249 0.34 35.16 17.44
C GLY A 249 -0.43 34.71 16.20
N LEU A 250 0.21 33.98 15.27
CA LEU A 250 -0.43 33.50 14.05
C LEU A 250 -1.57 32.51 14.33
N TYR A 251 -1.38 31.56 15.25
CA TYR A 251 -2.46 30.67 15.72
C TYR A 251 -3.67 31.45 16.26
N GLN A 252 -3.45 32.56 16.96
CA GLN A 252 -4.56 33.40 17.45
C GLN A 252 -5.24 34.15 16.30
N LEU A 253 -4.48 34.52 15.27
CA LEU A 253 -5.03 35.19 14.10
C LEU A 253 -5.89 34.24 13.26
N ILE A 254 -5.37 33.08 12.84
CA ILE A 254 -6.15 32.13 12.02
C ILE A 254 -7.41 31.69 12.76
N ASN A 255 -7.31 31.37 14.05
CA ASN A 255 -8.46 30.99 14.87
C ASN A 255 -9.56 32.06 14.88
N GLN A 256 -9.19 33.34 15.03
CA GLN A 256 -10.15 34.45 15.06
C GLN A 256 -10.73 34.74 13.67
N GLN A 257 -9.86 34.90 12.66
CA GLN A 257 -10.26 35.35 11.33
C GLN A 257 -11.14 34.29 10.65
N PHE A 258 -10.80 33.01 10.77
CA PHE A 258 -11.60 31.93 10.21
C PHE A 258 -13.05 31.95 10.73
N LEU A 259 -13.24 32.16 12.04
CA LEU A 259 -14.57 32.26 12.64
C LEU A 259 -15.34 33.52 12.23
N LEU A 260 -14.65 34.64 12.01
CA LEU A 260 -15.27 35.90 11.60
C LEU A 260 -15.76 35.83 10.15
N GLU A 261 -14.95 35.26 9.27
CA GLU A 261 -15.18 35.27 7.82
C GLU A 261 -16.09 34.11 7.39
N GLU A 262 -15.82 32.88 7.85
CA GLU A 262 -16.55 31.69 7.36
C GLU A 262 -17.81 31.37 8.16
N PHE A 263 -17.88 31.85 9.41
CA PHE A 263 -18.95 31.49 10.35
C PHE A 263 -19.53 32.70 11.08
N PRO A 264 -20.02 33.76 10.41
CA PRO A 264 -20.45 34.98 11.08
C PRO A 264 -21.62 34.76 12.06
N GLY A 265 -22.52 33.81 11.80
CA GLY A 265 -23.78 33.60 12.54
C GLY A 265 -23.80 32.51 13.62
N ILE A 266 -22.66 31.90 13.96
CA ILE A 266 -22.58 30.81 14.95
C ILE A 266 -22.57 31.33 16.40
N GLU A 267 -22.99 30.48 17.33
CA GLU A 267 -22.97 30.72 18.79
C GLU A 267 -21.90 29.90 19.51
N LEU A 268 -21.66 28.68 19.04
CA LEU A 268 -20.72 27.74 19.62
C LEU A 268 -19.59 27.42 18.64
N VAL A 269 -18.43 27.06 19.20
CA VAL A 269 -17.32 26.49 18.45
C VAL A 269 -16.89 25.22 19.15
N ASN A 270 -16.95 24.08 18.46
CA ASN A 270 -16.31 22.84 18.86
C ASN A 270 -14.91 22.81 18.21
N ARG A 271 -13.86 22.60 19.02
CA ARG A 271 -12.47 22.46 18.53
C ARG A 271 -11.88 21.08 18.83
N GLU A 272 -12.71 20.06 18.88
CA GLU A 272 -12.38 18.64 19.09
C GLU A 272 -11.65 18.35 20.41
N ASP A 273 -11.21 17.11 20.63
CA ASP A 273 -10.60 16.63 21.87
C ASP A 273 -9.07 16.78 21.92
N ASP A 274 -8.44 16.58 23.09
CA ASP A 274 -7.00 16.81 23.26
C ASP A 274 -6.12 15.58 23.03
N LEU A 275 -6.69 14.46 22.58
CA LEU A 275 -6.00 13.18 22.38
C LEU A 275 -5.22 12.69 23.63
N GLY A 276 -5.58 13.15 24.83
CA GLY A 276 -4.79 12.89 26.04
C GLY A 276 -3.51 13.73 26.18
N LEU A 277 -3.13 14.53 25.18
CA LEU A 277 -1.85 15.24 25.12
C LEU A 277 -1.84 16.49 26.02
N GLU A 278 -0.99 16.50 27.05
CA GLU A 278 -0.95 17.57 28.05
C GLU A 278 -0.68 18.97 27.44
N GLY A 279 0.19 19.04 26.42
CA GLY A 279 0.48 20.27 25.69
C GLY A 279 -0.74 20.82 24.96
N LEU A 280 -1.49 19.95 24.28
CA LEU A 280 -2.71 20.29 23.56
C LEU A 280 -3.84 20.68 24.52
N ARG A 281 -4.00 19.93 25.61
CA ARG A 281 -4.92 20.25 26.71
C ARG A 281 -4.67 21.65 27.28
N LYS A 282 -3.42 21.99 27.60
CA LYS A 282 -3.03 23.34 28.05
C LYS A 282 -3.39 24.40 27.01
N ALA A 283 -3.16 24.13 25.73
CA ALA A 283 -3.47 25.05 24.64
C ALA A 283 -4.99 25.30 24.51
N LYS A 284 -5.80 24.23 24.48
CA LYS A 284 -7.27 24.30 24.39
C LYS A 284 -7.89 24.97 25.62
N MET A 285 -7.52 24.53 26.83
CA MET A 285 -7.97 25.15 28.08
C MET A 285 -7.64 26.64 28.18
N SER A 286 -6.51 27.09 27.60
CA SER A 286 -6.13 28.51 27.61
C SER A 286 -7.08 29.43 26.84
N TYR A 287 -7.95 28.87 25.98
CA TYR A 287 -9.03 29.58 25.30
C TYR A 287 -10.34 29.62 26.09
N CYS A 288 -10.36 29.10 27.32
CA CYS A 288 -11.49 29.15 28.24
C CYS A 288 -12.77 28.50 27.65
N PRO A 289 -12.78 27.17 27.42
CA PRO A 289 -13.99 26.46 27.03
C PRO A 289 -15.12 26.75 28.04
N ILE A 290 -16.34 26.81 27.53
CA ILE A 290 -17.56 27.04 28.33
C ILE A 290 -18.25 25.72 28.68
N ASP A 291 -17.96 24.66 27.95
CA ASP A 291 -18.55 23.32 28.14
C ASP A 291 -17.66 22.25 27.50
N PHE A 292 -17.97 20.98 27.77
CA PHE A 292 -17.31 19.81 27.18
C PHE A 292 -18.36 18.83 26.64
N ALA A 293 -18.28 18.48 25.34
CA ALA A 293 -19.15 17.44 24.78
C ALA A 293 -18.52 16.07 25.09
N LYS A 294 -19.09 15.39 26.09
CA LYS A 294 -18.58 14.11 26.59
C LYS A 294 -18.92 12.97 25.63
N LYS A 295 -18.00 12.03 25.55
CA LYS A 295 -18.11 10.83 24.71
C LYS A 295 -17.98 9.58 25.58
N TYR A 296 -18.63 8.49 25.17
CA TYR A 296 -18.74 7.27 25.94
C TYR A 296 -18.44 6.03 25.10
N LEU A 297 -17.77 5.07 25.71
CA LEU A 297 -17.71 3.70 25.26
C LEU A 297 -19.00 2.98 25.68
N VAL A 298 -19.66 2.33 24.74
CA VAL A 298 -20.77 1.41 24.98
C VAL A 298 -20.38 0.03 24.46
N GLN A 299 -20.27 -0.94 25.37
CA GLN A 299 -19.85 -2.30 25.05
C GLN A 299 -20.88 -3.31 25.53
N GLN A 300 -21.33 -4.19 24.64
CA GLN A 300 -22.19 -5.32 25.00
C GLN A 300 -21.39 -6.37 25.80
N ILE A 301 -21.79 -6.62 27.05
CA ILE A 301 -21.15 -7.59 27.96
C ILE A 301 -21.97 -8.88 28.14
N SER A 302 -23.24 -8.89 27.70
CA SER A 302 -24.07 -10.10 27.72
C SER A 302 -23.83 -11.03 26.53
N PHE A 303 -23.02 -10.63 25.54
CA PHE A 303 -22.71 -11.44 24.37
C PHE A 303 -21.95 -12.71 24.79
N GLY A 304 -22.45 -13.90 24.41
CA GLY A 304 -21.80 -15.18 24.72
C GLY A 304 -21.94 -15.70 26.16
N GLN A 305 -22.73 -15.08 27.03
CA GLN A 305 -22.91 -15.61 28.39
C GLN A 305 -23.54 -17.01 28.38
N GLY A 306 -22.78 -18.00 28.85
CA GLY A 306 -23.07 -19.44 28.79
C GLY A 306 -22.06 -20.28 27.98
N THR A 307 -21.11 -19.67 27.27
CA THR A 307 -20.12 -20.37 26.41
C THR A 307 -18.69 -20.44 27.00
N GLY A 308 -18.45 -19.89 28.18
CA GLY A 308 -17.14 -19.92 28.87
C GLY A 308 -16.16 -18.82 28.45
N GLN A 309 -16.58 -17.80 27.70
CA GLN A 309 -15.81 -16.59 27.40
C GLN A 309 -16.27 -15.44 28.33
N GLU A 310 -15.81 -15.44 29.58
CA GLU A 310 -16.19 -14.42 30.59
C GLU A 310 -15.17 -13.27 30.74
N ASN A 311 -14.12 -13.22 29.93
CA ASN A 311 -13.16 -12.11 29.96
C ASN A 311 -13.66 -10.98 29.05
N GLY A 312 -13.94 -9.81 29.63
CA GLY A 312 -14.40 -8.62 28.92
C GLY A 312 -13.50 -8.18 27.76
N PHE A 313 -14.09 -7.44 26.82
CA PHE A 313 -13.44 -6.97 25.60
C PHE A 313 -12.53 -5.75 25.85
N ASP A 314 -11.44 -5.92 26.59
CA ASP A 314 -10.44 -4.87 26.93
C ASP A 314 -9.88 -4.11 25.72
N TRP A 315 -10.02 -4.69 24.53
CA TRP A 315 -9.62 -4.03 23.29
C TRP A 315 -10.47 -2.83 22.90
N ALA A 316 -11.72 -2.76 23.36
CA ALA A 316 -12.66 -1.72 22.98
C ALA A 316 -12.18 -0.34 23.44
N GLU A 317 -11.53 -0.27 24.61
CA GLU A 317 -10.94 0.96 25.16
C GLU A 317 -9.77 1.50 24.33
N LYS A 318 -9.17 0.67 23.45
CA LYS A 318 -7.98 1.01 22.65
C LYS A 318 -8.28 1.51 21.23
N ILE A 319 -9.55 1.63 20.86
CA ILE A 319 -9.96 2.05 19.51
C ILE A 319 -10.34 3.55 19.46
N GLY A 320 -10.76 4.14 20.58
CA GLY A 320 -11.23 5.55 20.66
C GLY A 320 -10.19 6.57 21.11
N VAL A 321 -9.07 6.14 21.71
CA VAL A 321 -7.97 7.04 22.09
C VAL A 321 -7.14 7.34 20.84
N LEU A 322 -7.33 8.52 20.25
CA LEU A 322 -6.37 9.07 19.29
C LEU A 322 -5.00 9.07 19.96
N ALA A 323 -4.06 8.33 19.37
CA ALA A 323 -2.80 7.85 19.97
C ALA A 323 -2.93 6.59 20.84
N ASP A 324 -2.62 5.45 20.22
CA ASP A 324 -1.59 4.60 20.81
C ASP A 324 -0.37 5.52 21.06
N THR A 325 -0.24 6.12 22.25
CA THR A 325 1.05 5.93 22.90
C THR A 325 1.04 4.45 23.19
N GLU A 326 1.82 3.68 22.44
CA GLU A 326 2.00 2.24 22.64
C GLU A 326 1.87 1.93 24.13
N GLU A 327 0.70 1.42 24.54
CA GLU A 327 0.63 0.72 25.79
C GLU A 327 1.40 -0.54 25.51
N GLU A 328 2.68 -0.46 25.85
CA GLU A 328 3.61 -1.55 26.07
C GLU A 328 2.82 -2.82 26.36
N LEU A 329 2.69 -3.68 25.34
CA LEU A 329 2.77 -5.10 25.59
C LEU A 329 4.18 -5.29 26.17
N THR A 330 4.29 -5.10 27.48
CA THR A 330 5.56 -5.12 28.17
C THR A 330 6.26 -6.45 27.84
N ALA A 331 7.55 -6.36 27.52
CA ALA A 331 8.47 -7.49 27.34
C ALA A 331 8.51 -8.45 28.56
N ALA A 332 7.78 -8.16 29.64
CA ALA A 332 7.59 -9.06 30.77
C ALA A 332 6.63 -10.23 30.47
N GLN A 333 5.73 -10.14 29.49
CA GLN A 333 4.82 -11.24 29.16
C GLN A 333 5.30 -12.15 28.02
N LEU A 334 6.35 -11.75 27.29
CA LEU A 334 7.10 -12.62 26.39
C LEU A 334 8.61 -12.44 26.64
N GLY A 335 9.08 -13.01 27.75
CA GLY A 335 10.50 -13.30 27.94
C GLY A 335 11.36 -12.16 28.49
N GLY A 336 11.17 -11.85 29.78
CA GLY A 336 12.20 -11.38 30.73
C GLY A 336 13.12 -10.24 30.28
N ILE A 337 12.84 -9.01 30.74
CA ILE A 337 13.84 -7.92 30.72
C ILE A 337 14.08 -7.40 32.13
N SER A 338 15.36 -7.38 32.51
CA SER A 338 15.94 -6.64 33.62
C SER A 338 15.88 -5.13 33.36
N ALA A 339 15.53 -4.37 34.39
CA ALA A 339 15.44 -2.91 34.35
C ALA A 339 16.82 -2.21 34.26
N ASP A 340 17.16 -1.66 33.10
CA ASP A 340 17.82 -0.36 32.98
C ASP A 340 17.52 0.31 31.63
N GLY A 341 17.36 1.64 31.64
CA GLY A 341 16.91 2.44 30.51
C GLY A 341 18.02 2.76 29.51
N SER A 342 18.38 1.80 28.67
CA SER A 342 19.10 2.08 27.41
C SER A 342 18.85 1.03 26.34
N ALA A 343 18.30 1.45 25.19
CA ALA A 343 18.73 1.04 23.84
C ALA A 343 17.69 1.48 22.79
N LYS A 344 18.09 2.32 21.82
CA LYS A 344 17.62 2.10 20.44
C LYS A 344 17.95 0.63 20.14
N ALA A 345 16.98 -0.19 19.75
CA ALA A 345 17.25 -1.59 19.43
C ALA A 345 18.46 -1.66 18.48
N VAL A 346 19.59 -2.18 18.98
CA VAL A 346 20.83 -2.27 18.24
C VAL A 346 20.66 -3.46 17.30
N TRP A 347 20.55 -3.20 16.01
CA TRP A 347 20.44 -4.26 15.01
C TRP A 347 21.63 -5.19 15.09
N GLN A 348 21.39 -6.47 14.85
CA GLN A 348 22.49 -7.41 14.75
C GLN A 348 23.32 -7.06 13.50
N ASP A 349 24.58 -6.71 13.72
CA ASP A 349 25.50 -6.45 12.62
C ASP A 349 25.63 -7.69 11.73
N GLY A 350 25.62 -7.47 10.42
CA GLY A 350 25.77 -8.52 9.42
C GLY A 350 24.61 -8.62 8.43
N LEU A 351 24.66 -9.68 7.64
CA LEU A 351 23.77 -9.97 6.52
C LEU A 351 22.80 -11.10 6.88
N ARG A 352 21.50 -10.86 6.81
CA ARG A 352 20.45 -11.84 7.16
C ARG A 352 19.12 -11.52 6.46
N TYR A 353 18.18 -12.45 6.52
CA TYR A 353 16.79 -12.16 6.18
C TYR A 353 16.12 -11.41 7.33
N ALA A 354 15.38 -10.36 6.99
CA ALA A 354 14.64 -9.54 7.93
C ALA A 354 13.54 -10.35 8.62
N ASP A 355 13.42 -10.17 9.94
CA ASP A 355 12.20 -10.51 10.66
C ASP A 355 11.10 -9.44 10.43
N GLU A 356 9.94 -9.61 11.06
CA GLU A 356 8.79 -8.71 10.86
C GLU A 356 9.04 -7.28 11.36
N GLU A 357 9.88 -7.08 12.40
CA GLU A 357 10.25 -5.73 12.86
C GLU A 357 11.22 -5.07 11.88
N GLU A 358 12.24 -5.83 11.43
CA GLU A 358 13.22 -5.41 10.43
C GLU A 358 12.55 -5.06 9.10
N LYS A 359 11.53 -5.82 8.70
CA LYS A 359 10.74 -5.57 7.50
C LYS A 359 10.08 -4.20 7.56
N GLN A 360 9.42 -3.84 8.66
CA GLN A 360 8.75 -2.53 8.74
C GLN A 360 9.74 -1.38 8.69
N ARG A 361 10.90 -1.51 9.32
CA ARG A 361 11.93 -0.46 9.30
C ARG A 361 12.70 -0.35 7.99
N CYS A 362 12.59 -1.33 7.08
CA CYS A 362 13.07 -1.17 5.71
C CYS A 362 12.38 0.00 4.98
N ARG A 363 11.21 0.45 5.45
CA ARG A 363 10.50 1.63 4.93
C ARG A 363 11.33 2.91 5.03
N GLU A 364 12.15 3.08 6.08
CA GLU A 364 13.06 4.22 6.22
C GLU A 364 14.06 4.27 5.06
N LEU A 365 14.72 3.15 4.79
CA LEU A 365 15.69 3.04 3.70
C LEU A 365 15.01 3.10 2.32
N TRP A 366 13.75 2.66 2.22
CA TRP A 366 12.96 2.80 0.99
C TRP A 366 12.75 4.28 0.66
N HIS A 367 12.23 5.06 1.60
CA HIS A 367 11.96 6.49 1.40
C HIS A 367 13.23 7.30 1.09
N GLU A 368 14.35 6.95 1.72
CA GLU A 368 15.65 7.56 1.41
C GLU A 368 16.09 7.26 -0.04
N ALA A 369 15.89 6.03 -0.51
CA ALA A 369 16.38 5.58 -1.81
C ALA A 369 15.44 5.88 -2.99
N PHE A 370 14.14 6.00 -2.73
CA PHE A 370 13.08 6.19 -3.72
C PHE A 370 12.18 7.38 -3.34
N PRO A 371 12.72 8.62 -3.32
CA PRO A 371 11.96 9.80 -2.89
C PRO A 371 10.82 10.19 -3.85
N ASP A 372 10.83 9.66 -5.07
CA ASP A 372 9.77 9.86 -6.06
C ASP A 372 8.57 8.93 -5.83
N ASP A 373 8.75 7.85 -5.06
CA ASP A 373 7.66 6.93 -4.75
C ASP A 373 6.69 7.61 -3.77
N SER A 374 5.39 7.51 -4.08
CA SER A 374 4.38 8.10 -3.20
C SER A 374 4.30 7.35 -1.87
N VAL A 375 4.00 8.08 -0.79
CA VAL A 375 3.75 7.48 0.53
C VAL A 375 2.60 6.46 0.46
N ALA A 376 1.58 6.74 -0.35
CA ALA A 376 0.45 5.83 -0.57
C ALA A 376 0.88 4.50 -1.22
N PHE A 377 1.78 4.55 -2.20
CA PHE A 377 2.37 3.37 -2.81
C PHE A 377 3.23 2.58 -1.80
N ALA A 378 4.07 3.26 -1.03
CA ALA A 378 4.86 2.62 0.03
C ALA A 378 3.97 1.93 1.07
N ASP A 379 2.88 2.57 1.49
CA ASP A 379 1.90 2.00 2.42
C ASP A 379 1.21 0.76 1.85
N TYR A 380 0.80 0.82 0.58
CA TYR A 380 0.31 -0.35 -0.13
C TYR A 380 1.36 -1.47 -0.11
N TYR A 381 2.60 -1.17 -0.49
CA TYR A 381 3.64 -2.17 -0.64
C TYR A 381 3.95 -2.86 0.70
N TYR A 382 4.21 -2.10 1.77
CA TYR A 382 4.51 -2.63 3.10
C TYR A 382 3.29 -3.23 3.80
N GLY A 383 2.08 -2.77 3.46
CA GLY A 383 0.84 -3.34 3.95
C GLY A 383 0.41 -4.61 3.23
N GLU A 384 0.78 -4.81 1.97
CA GLU A 384 0.27 -5.90 1.13
C GLU A 384 1.32 -6.88 0.64
N LYS A 385 2.41 -6.40 0.02
CA LYS A 385 3.45 -7.26 -0.57
C LYS A 385 4.40 -7.82 0.49
N VAL A 386 4.67 -7.05 1.55
CA VAL A 386 5.64 -7.47 2.60
C VAL A 386 5.10 -8.61 3.49
N LYS A 387 3.79 -8.83 3.49
CA LYS A 387 3.12 -9.93 4.21
C LYS A 387 3.68 -11.31 3.86
N ASP A 388 4.00 -11.53 2.59
CA ASP A 388 4.49 -12.81 2.07
C ASP A 388 5.85 -12.72 1.37
N ASN A 389 6.43 -11.53 1.26
CA ASN A 389 7.80 -11.37 0.74
C ASN A 389 8.88 -11.78 1.75
N ARG A 390 10.11 -11.82 1.22
CA ARG A 390 11.33 -11.92 2.03
C ARG A 390 12.19 -10.70 1.74
N ILE A 391 12.81 -10.11 2.77
CA ILE A 391 13.75 -9.01 2.60
C ILE A 391 15.11 -9.47 3.11
N LEU A 392 16.15 -9.34 2.30
CA LEU A 392 17.53 -9.59 2.73
C LEU A 392 18.16 -8.24 3.10
N VAL A 393 18.58 -8.10 4.35
CA VAL A 393 19.11 -6.85 4.91
C VAL A 393 20.56 -7.01 5.34
N LYS A 394 21.29 -5.89 5.28
CA LYS A 394 22.61 -5.76 5.91
C LYS A 394 22.59 -4.64 6.91
N ALA A 395 23.07 -4.91 8.11
CA ALA A 395 23.28 -3.92 9.15
C ALA A 395 24.77 -3.78 9.52
N GLU A 396 25.20 -2.57 9.85
CA GLU A 396 26.53 -2.26 10.40
C GLU A 396 26.45 -1.17 11.46
N GLY A 397 27.18 -1.34 12.57
CA GLY A 397 27.15 -0.39 13.68
C GLY A 397 25.75 -0.26 14.31
N GLY A 398 24.96 -1.33 14.27
CA GLY A 398 23.58 -1.31 14.74
C GLY A 398 22.66 -0.41 13.92
N LYS A 399 22.91 -0.27 12.61
CA LYS A 399 22.05 0.45 11.63
C LYS A 399 21.82 -0.39 10.38
N LEU A 400 20.61 -0.36 9.82
CA LEU A 400 20.32 -0.97 8.52
C LEU A 400 20.96 -0.11 7.42
N VAL A 401 21.86 -0.69 6.63
CA VAL A 401 22.67 0.03 5.63
C VAL A 401 22.34 -0.37 4.19
N SER A 402 21.71 -1.52 3.99
CA SER A 402 21.33 -1.99 2.65
C SER A 402 20.25 -3.06 2.72
N MET A 403 19.42 -3.14 1.69
CA MET A 403 18.36 -4.14 1.56
C MET A 403 18.15 -4.56 0.09
N ALA A 404 17.56 -5.74 -0.10
CA ALA A 404 16.88 -6.15 -1.34
C ALA A 404 15.62 -6.95 -0.98
N GLN A 405 14.51 -6.65 -1.63
CA GLN A 405 13.23 -7.31 -1.39
C GLN A 405 12.95 -8.35 -2.48
N LEU A 406 12.44 -9.50 -2.06
CA LEU A 406 12.17 -10.68 -2.89
C LEU A 406 10.67 -10.98 -2.84
N ASN A 407 9.95 -10.53 -3.87
CA ASN A 407 8.52 -10.79 -4.02
C ASN A 407 8.32 -12.15 -4.70
N PRO A 408 7.63 -13.11 -4.07
CA PRO A 408 7.43 -14.43 -4.65
C PRO A 408 6.43 -14.41 -5.80
N TYR A 409 6.74 -15.11 -6.89
CA TYR A 409 5.86 -15.33 -8.03
C TYR A 409 5.88 -16.81 -8.46
N SER A 410 4.76 -17.27 -9.03
CA SER A 410 4.69 -18.54 -9.75
C SER A 410 4.88 -18.29 -11.24
N PHE A 411 6.03 -18.67 -11.78
CA PHE A 411 6.35 -18.53 -13.19
C PHE A 411 5.89 -19.77 -13.95
N VAL A 412 4.94 -19.59 -14.86
CA VAL A 412 4.48 -20.62 -15.77
C VAL A 412 5.43 -20.66 -16.94
N CYS A 413 5.95 -21.85 -17.28
CA CYS A 413 6.73 -22.08 -18.49
C CYS A 413 6.33 -23.43 -19.08
N ARG A 414 5.84 -23.43 -20.33
CA ARG A 414 5.38 -24.63 -21.05
C ARG A 414 4.41 -25.50 -20.22
N GLY A 415 3.50 -24.84 -19.50
CA GLY A 415 2.45 -25.48 -18.70
C GLY A 415 2.85 -25.99 -17.31
N ARG A 416 4.09 -25.73 -16.85
CA ARG A 416 4.52 -26.02 -15.47
C ARG A 416 4.83 -24.75 -14.72
N GLU A 417 4.62 -24.79 -13.40
CA GLU A 417 4.85 -23.67 -12.49
C GLU A 417 6.17 -23.79 -11.74
N TRP A 418 6.88 -22.68 -11.64
CA TRP A 418 8.20 -22.58 -11.02
C TRP A 418 8.20 -21.43 -10.02
N PRO A 419 8.54 -21.67 -8.74
CA PRO A 419 8.69 -20.59 -7.78
C PRO A 419 9.92 -19.77 -8.14
N VAL A 420 9.72 -18.47 -8.33
CA VAL A 420 10.78 -17.50 -8.61
C VAL A 420 10.52 -16.24 -7.80
N ASP A 421 11.56 -15.46 -7.55
CA ASP A 421 11.42 -14.17 -6.88
C ASP A 421 11.66 -13.03 -7.86
N TYR A 422 10.81 -12.01 -7.80
CA TYR A 422 11.02 -10.68 -8.37
C TYR A 422 11.78 -9.81 -7.37
N ILE A 423 12.91 -9.23 -7.79
CA ILE A 423 13.72 -8.36 -6.96
C ILE A 423 13.23 -6.92 -7.11
N VAL A 424 12.95 -6.28 -5.98
CA VAL A 424 12.54 -4.87 -5.91
C VAL A 424 13.12 -4.19 -4.66
N GLY A 425 13.06 -2.87 -4.58
CA GLY A 425 13.48 -2.13 -3.39
C GLY A 425 14.95 -2.32 -3.05
N VAL A 426 15.82 -2.44 -4.06
CA VAL A 426 17.25 -2.61 -3.82
C VAL A 426 17.85 -1.26 -3.44
N ALA A 427 18.22 -1.13 -2.17
CA ALA A 427 18.68 0.14 -1.62
C ALA A 427 19.96 -0.02 -0.79
N THR A 428 20.75 1.05 -0.76
CA THR A 428 21.90 1.21 0.13
C THR A 428 21.93 2.65 0.61
N ALA A 429 22.02 2.84 1.94
CA ALA A 429 22.04 4.14 2.59
C ALA A 429 23.14 5.00 1.96
N GLU A 430 22.85 6.28 1.72
CA GLU A 430 23.70 7.19 0.96
C GLU A 430 25.14 7.25 1.51
N ASP A 431 25.27 7.34 2.83
CA ASP A 431 26.55 7.39 3.55
C ASP A 431 27.34 6.07 3.51
N SER A 432 26.71 5.00 3.02
CA SER A 432 27.24 3.64 2.99
C SER A 432 27.43 3.10 1.57
N ARG A 433 27.14 3.90 0.52
CA ARG A 433 27.34 3.51 -0.88
C ARG A 433 28.81 3.28 -1.21
N HIS A 434 29.07 2.53 -2.29
CA HIS A 434 30.41 2.17 -2.78
C HIS A 434 31.29 1.33 -1.83
N ARG A 435 30.72 0.78 -0.76
CA ARG A 435 31.40 -0.11 0.20
C ARG A 435 31.10 -1.61 0.00
N GLY A 436 30.33 -1.95 -1.04
CA GLY A 436 30.05 -3.34 -1.43
C GLY A 436 28.86 -4.00 -0.70
N HIS A 437 28.00 -3.25 0.00
CA HIS A 437 26.83 -3.82 0.70
C HIS A 437 25.84 -4.48 -0.27
N MET A 438 25.38 -3.77 -1.31
CA MET A 438 24.52 -4.34 -2.36
C MET A 438 25.12 -5.61 -2.97
N ARG A 439 26.43 -5.60 -3.28
CA ARG A 439 27.14 -6.78 -3.79
C ARG A 439 27.05 -7.97 -2.84
N SER A 440 27.19 -7.75 -1.53
CA SER A 440 27.07 -8.82 -0.54
C SER A 440 25.65 -9.37 -0.42
N ILE A 441 24.63 -8.49 -0.50
CA ILE A 441 23.22 -8.87 -0.50
C ILE A 441 22.91 -9.74 -1.73
N LEU A 442 23.18 -9.22 -2.93
CA LEU A 442 22.90 -9.96 -4.17
C LEU A 442 23.66 -11.30 -4.20
N LYS A 443 24.91 -11.34 -3.74
CA LYS A 443 25.68 -12.59 -3.71
C LYS A 443 25.01 -13.64 -2.81
N LYS A 444 24.68 -13.29 -1.57
CA LYS A 444 24.05 -14.22 -0.61
C LYS A 444 22.69 -14.68 -1.10
N MET A 445 21.91 -13.75 -1.65
CA MET A 445 20.60 -14.03 -2.25
C MET A 445 20.70 -15.07 -3.38
N LEU A 446 21.60 -14.89 -4.34
CA LEU A 446 21.77 -15.83 -5.45
C LEU A 446 22.34 -17.19 -4.98
N GLU A 447 23.20 -17.21 -3.96
CA GLU A 447 23.66 -18.44 -3.32
C GLU A 447 22.52 -19.20 -2.60
N ASP A 448 21.59 -18.48 -1.96
CA ASP A 448 20.39 -19.07 -1.35
C ASP A 448 19.45 -19.66 -2.41
N MET A 449 19.22 -18.92 -3.50
CA MET A 449 18.41 -19.37 -4.65
C MET A 449 18.99 -20.60 -5.33
N ASN A 450 20.31 -20.63 -5.54
CA ASN A 450 21.01 -21.79 -6.11
C ASN A 450 20.84 -23.03 -5.22
N ARG A 451 21.04 -22.90 -3.89
CA ARG A 451 20.83 -24.01 -2.94
C ARG A 451 19.39 -24.52 -2.94
N ALA A 452 18.43 -23.64 -3.21
CA ALA A 452 17.02 -23.98 -3.31
C ALA A 452 16.61 -24.48 -4.70
N HIS A 453 17.54 -24.60 -5.65
CA HIS A 453 17.28 -24.95 -7.05
C HIS A 453 16.23 -24.05 -7.72
N VAL A 454 16.18 -22.77 -7.34
CA VAL A 454 15.41 -21.76 -8.08
C VAL A 454 16.08 -21.61 -9.44
N PRO A 455 15.34 -21.67 -10.57
CA PRO A 455 15.97 -21.63 -11.90
C PRO A 455 16.56 -20.26 -12.22
N PHE A 456 15.82 -19.19 -11.89
CA PHE A 456 16.24 -17.82 -12.12
C PHE A 456 15.50 -16.84 -11.19
N THR A 457 15.99 -15.61 -11.14
CA THR A 457 15.31 -14.44 -10.54
C THR A 457 15.32 -13.28 -11.53
N PHE A 458 14.42 -12.31 -11.37
CA PHE A 458 14.24 -11.23 -12.34
C PHE A 458 13.89 -9.90 -11.67
N LEU A 459 14.07 -8.81 -12.42
CA LEU A 459 13.80 -7.44 -11.98
C LEU A 459 13.57 -6.50 -13.16
N MET A 460 12.90 -5.37 -12.89
CA MET A 460 12.96 -4.20 -13.76
C MET A 460 14.07 -3.26 -13.26
N PRO A 461 15.13 -3.01 -14.05
CA PRO A 461 16.25 -2.21 -13.58
C PRO A 461 15.91 -0.71 -13.66
N ALA A 462 16.22 0.05 -12.61
CA ALA A 462 16.28 1.51 -12.70
C ALA A 462 17.39 1.96 -13.66
N ASP A 463 18.53 1.27 -13.61
CA ASP A 463 19.62 1.40 -14.57
C ASP A 463 20.25 0.02 -14.81
N GLU A 464 20.38 -0.37 -16.08
CA GLU A 464 21.01 -1.61 -16.51
C GLU A 464 22.45 -1.77 -15.97
N ALA A 465 23.21 -0.67 -15.90
CA ALA A 465 24.61 -0.68 -15.49
C ALA A 465 24.80 -1.13 -14.03
N ILE A 466 23.76 -0.98 -13.19
CA ILE A 466 23.78 -1.45 -11.80
C ILE A 466 23.82 -2.98 -11.73
N TYR A 467 23.10 -3.65 -12.63
CA TYR A 467 22.85 -5.10 -12.54
C TYR A 467 23.75 -5.95 -13.46
N ARG A 468 24.31 -5.38 -14.52
CA ARG A 468 25.28 -6.05 -15.42
C ARG A 468 26.49 -6.67 -14.70
N PRO A 469 27.13 -6.02 -13.71
CA PRO A 469 28.23 -6.62 -12.95
C PRO A 469 27.85 -7.90 -12.20
N PHE A 470 26.56 -8.10 -11.94
CA PHE A 470 26.00 -9.28 -11.27
C PHE A 470 25.48 -10.33 -12.26
N GLN A 471 25.76 -10.14 -13.56
CA GLN A 471 25.41 -11.01 -14.69
C GLN A 471 23.90 -11.12 -14.92
N PHE A 472 23.14 -10.07 -14.61
CA PHE A 472 21.77 -9.93 -15.10
C PHE A 472 21.80 -9.56 -16.59
N ALA A 473 20.84 -10.07 -17.34
CA ALA A 473 20.66 -9.75 -18.76
C ALA A 473 19.19 -9.47 -19.07
N PHE A 474 18.92 -8.57 -20.01
CA PHE A 474 17.56 -8.41 -20.53
C PHE A 474 17.06 -9.71 -21.17
N ILE A 475 15.82 -10.07 -20.85
CA ILE A 475 15.14 -11.26 -21.37
C ILE A 475 13.78 -10.95 -22.00
N TYR A 476 13.29 -9.72 -21.85
CA TYR A 476 11.96 -9.32 -22.28
C TYR A 476 11.94 -7.88 -22.79
N ARG A 477 11.21 -7.69 -23.90
CA ARG A 477 10.86 -6.37 -24.44
C ARG A 477 9.39 -6.12 -24.16
N GLN A 478 9.08 -5.06 -23.43
CA GLN A 478 7.71 -4.76 -23.06
C GLN A 478 6.93 -4.33 -24.32
N PRO A 479 5.87 -5.07 -24.71
CA PRO A 479 5.03 -4.70 -25.83
C PRO A 479 4.21 -3.47 -25.46
N ARG A 480 3.97 -2.61 -26.45
CA ARG A 480 3.07 -1.46 -26.32
C ARG A 480 1.85 -1.69 -27.19
N PHE A 481 0.72 -1.92 -26.55
CA PHE A 481 -0.58 -2.05 -27.19
C PHE A 481 -1.35 -0.74 -27.11
N GLN A 482 -2.09 -0.42 -28.16
CA GLN A 482 -3.09 0.64 -28.16
C GLN A 482 -4.39 0.12 -28.75
N LEU A 483 -5.52 0.55 -28.19
CA LEU A 483 -6.82 0.34 -28.82
C LEU A 483 -6.85 0.98 -30.21
N THR A 484 -7.39 0.23 -31.18
CA THR A 484 -7.76 0.75 -32.51
C THR A 484 -8.77 1.89 -32.38
N GLU A 485 -8.84 2.76 -33.38
CA GLU A 485 -9.81 3.88 -33.41
C GLU A 485 -11.25 3.37 -33.21
N LYS A 486 -11.63 2.34 -33.98
CA LYS A 486 -12.95 1.70 -33.86
C LYS A 486 -13.19 1.18 -32.44
N ALA A 487 -12.23 0.49 -31.83
CA ALA A 487 -12.39 -0.04 -30.47
C ALA A 487 -12.60 1.07 -29.43
N ARG A 488 -11.92 2.22 -29.56
CA ARG A 488 -12.12 3.37 -28.66
C ARG A 488 -13.52 3.97 -28.77
N GLU A 489 -14.14 3.88 -29.94
CA GLU A 489 -15.48 4.41 -30.19
C GLU A 489 -16.59 3.43 -29.74
N THR A 490 -16.32 2.12 -29.79
CA THR A 490 -17.36 1.10 -29.59
C THR A 490 -17.33 0.41 -28.23
N LEU A 491 -16.20 0.39 -27.53
CA LEU A 491 -16.09 -0.28 -26.23
C LEU A 491 -16.58 0.63 -25.11
N SER A 492 -17.34 0.07 -24.17
CA SER A 492 -17.62 0.70 -22.87
C SER A 492 -16.59 0.23 -21.84
N CYS A 493 -16.29 1.08 -20.86
CA CYS A 493 -15.37 0.75 -19.77
C CYS A 493 -16.16 0.58 -18.47
N ARG A 494 -15.86 -0.49 -17.72
CA ARG A 494 -16.44 -0.75 -16.40
C ARG A 494 -15.33 -1.00 -15.37
N PRO A 495 -15.23 -0.16 -14.33
CA PRO A 495 -14.29 -0.39 -13.24
C PRO A 495 -14.42 -1.78 -12.59
N CYS A 496 -13.29 -2.39 -12.28
CA CYS A 496 -13.20 -3.51 -11.36
C CYS A 496 -13.26 -2.98 -9.93
N SER A 497 -14.19 -3.46 -9.10
CA SER A 497 -14.35 -2.95 -7.72
C SER A 497 -14.66 -4.01 -6.67
N SER A 498 -14.96 -5.25 -7.09
CA SER A 498 -15.32 -6.33 -6.18
C SER A 498 -14.35 -7.52 -6.24
N ARG A 499 -14.57 -8.48 -5.33
CA ARG A 499 -13.86 -9.76 -5.34
C ARG A 499 -14.20 -10.58 -6.58
N GLU A 500 -15.47 -10.59 -6.98
CA GLU A 500 -15.94 -11.26 -8.20
C GLU A 500 -15.29 -10.67 -9.44
N ASP A 501 -15.10 -9.35 -9.47
CA ASP A 501 -14.34 -8.69 -10.53
C ASP A 501 -12.88 -9.14 -10.55
N ALA A 502 -12.22 -9.30 -9.39
CA ALA A 502 -10.87 -9.84 -9.33
C ALA A 502 -10.77 -11.27 -9.89
N VAL A 503 -11.76 -12.13 -9.59
CA VAL A 503 -11.84 -13.50 -10.14
C VAL A 503 -12.00 -13.48 -11.66
N LEU A 504 -12.90 -12.62 -12.18
CA LEU A 504 -13.13 -12.49 -13.61
C LEU A 504 -11.91 -11.90 -14.34
N ALA A 505 -11.28 -10.89 -13.77
CA ALA A 505 -10.07 -10.27 -14.31
C ALA A 505 -8.92 -11.27 -14.36
N ALA A 506 -8.66 -12.01 -13.27
CA ALA A 506 -7.66 -13.07 -13.23
C ALA A 506 -7.89 -14.13 -14.32
N SER A 507 -9.14 -14.60 -14.45
CA SER A 507 -9.52 -15.59 -15.46
C SER A 507 -9.27 -15.09 -16.89
N PHE A 508 -9.62 -13.83 -17.17
CA PHE A 508 -9.36 -13.22 -18.48
C PHE A 508 -7.87 -13.06 -18.74
N MET A 509 -7.11 -12.52 -17.77
CA MET A 509 -5.66 -12.32 -17.90
C MET A 509 -4.94 -13.65 -18.16
N GLU A 510 -5.25 -14.69 -17.39
CA GLU A 510 -4.60 -15.99 -17.51
C GLU A 510 -4.92 -16.65 -18.86
N GLN A 511 -6.17 -16.58 -19.32
CA GLN A 511 -6.56 -17.07 -20.64
C GLN A 511 -5.83 -16.29 -21.75
N TRP A 512 -5.80 -14.96 -21.65
CA TRP A 512 -5.13 -14.09 -22.63
C TRP A 512 -3.63 -14.41 -22.75
N LEU A 513 -2.96 -14.63 -21.62
CA LEU A 513 -1.53 -14.97 -21.55
C LEU A 513 -1.26 -16.36 -22.13
N LYS A 514 -2.02 -17.37 -21.71
CA LYS A 514 -1.88 -18.75 -22.14
C LYS A 514 -2.02 -18.95 -23.65
N GLU A 515 -2.88 -18.15 -24.29
CA GLU A 515 -3.08 -18.21 -25.75
C GLU A 515 -1.91 -17.61 -26.55
N ARG A 516 -1.07 -16.78 -25.92
CA ARG A 516 -0.12 -15.89 -26.62
C ARG A 516 1.34 -16.14 -26.28
N PHE A 517 1.62 -16.70 -25.12
CA PHE A 517 2.99 -16.82 -24.60
C PHE A 517 3.27 -18.22 -24.09
N GLU A 518 4.53 -18.64 -24.15
CA GLU A 518 4.99 -19.89 -23.55
C GLU A 518 5.38 -19.74 -22.09
N ALA A 519 5.70 -18.51 -21.67
CA ALA A 519 6.08 -18.23 -20.29
C ALA A 519 5.61 -16.86 -19.77
N TRP A 520 5.06 -16.85 -18.55
CA TRP A 520 4.52 -15.66 -17.85
C TRP A 520 4.45 -15.92 -16.34
N CYS A 521 4.30 -14.91 -15.49
CA CYS A 521 3.88 -15.17 -14.10
C CYS A 521 2.36 -15.31 -14.00
N ARG A 522 1.92 -16.33 -13.26
CA ARG A 522 0.52 -16.67 -13.08
C ARG A 522 -0.33 -15.48 -12.62
N ARG A 523 -1.55 -15.38 -13.15
CA ARG A 523 -2.56 -14.36 -12.81
C ARG A 523 -3.75 -15.03 -12.12
N ASP A 524 -3.69 -15.12 -10.79
CA ASP A 524 -4.79 -15.64 -9.98
C ASP A 524 -5.61 -14.51 -9.33
N GLU A 525 -6.65 -14.89 -8.58
CA GLU A 525 -7.51 -13.95 -7.86
C GLU A 525 -6.71 -13.03 -6.91
N ALA A 526 -5.71 -13.59 -6.22
CA ALA A 526 -4.89 -12.84 -5.29
C ALA A 526 -4.03 -11.80 -6.03
N TYR A 527 -3.46 -12.16 -7.17
CA TYR A 527 -2.75 -11.25 -8.05
C TYR A 527 -3.65 -10.10 -8.52
N ALA A 528 -4.84 -10.41 -9.07
CA ALA A 528 -5.73 -9.39 -9.60
C ALA A 528 -6.23 -8.44 -8.50
N ALA A 529 -6.58 -8.97 -7.32
CA ALA A 529 -6.99 -8.15 -6.18
C ALA A 529 -5.85 -7.25 -5.68
N ARG A 530 -4.60 -7.76 -5.65
CA ARG A 530 -3.42 -6.96 -5.30
C ARG A 530 -3.13 -5.88 -6.33
N LEU A 531 -3.25 -6.18 -7.62
CA LEU A 531 -3.08 -5.22 -8.70
C LEU A 531 -4.11 -4.10 -8.63
N MET A 532 -5.38 -4.40 -8.32
CA MET A 532 -6.40 -3.36 -8.13
C MET A 532 -6.02 -2.39 -7.00
N ARG A 533 -5.49 -2.90 -5.88
CA ARG A 533 -5.01 -2.08 -4.76
C ARG A 533 -3.72 -1.31 -5.10
N GLU A 534 -2.82 -1.93 -5.87
CA GLU A 534 -1.59 -1.30 -6.38
C GLU A 534 -1.93 -0.07 -7.22
N LEU A 535 -2.78 -0.24 -8.24
CA LEU A 535 -3.25 0.84 -9.09
C LEU A 535 -3.91 1.94 -8.24
N ALA A 536 -4.84 1.58 -7.35
CA ALA A 536 -5.55 2.54 -6.51
C ALA A 536 -4.62 3.36 -5.59
N SER A 537 -3.47 2.80 -5.18
CA SER A 537 -2.49 3.52 -4.36
C SER A 537 -1.87 4.73 -5.08
N GLU A 538 -1.89 4.73 -6.41
CA GLU A 538 -1.35 5.79 -7.26
C GLU A 538 -2.42 6.42 -8.17
N ASP A 539 -3.65 6.58 -7.66
CA ASP A 539 -4.81 7.14 -8.37
C ASP A 539 -5.21 6.36 -9.65
N GLY A 540 -4.76 5.13 -9.76
CA GLY A 540 -5.01 4.23 -10.87
C GLY A 540 -6.30 3.41 -10.75
N ILE A 541 -6.66 2.77 -11.86
CA ILE A 541 -7.86 1.96 -11.98
C ILE A 541 -7.62 0.77 -12.90
N LEU A 542 -8.24 -0.36 -12.57
CA LEU A 542 -8.41 -1.51 -13.46
C LEU A 542 -9.85 -1.49 -14.00
N GLU A 543 -10.00 -1.60 -15.32
CA GLU A 543 -11.29 -1.56 -15.99
C GLU A 543 -11.45 -2.73 -16.95
N PHE A 544 -12.65 -3.29 -16.97
CA PHE A 544 -13.11 -4.15 -18.05
C PHE A 544 -13.49 -3.33 -19.27
N LEU A 545 -13.03 -3.78 -20.43
CA LEU A 545 -13.46 -3.30 -21.73
C LEU A 545 -14.59 -4.21 -22.21
N MET A 546 -15.79 -3.64 -22.33
CA MET A 546 -17.01 -4.34 -22.69
C MET A 546 -17.42 -4.00 -24.12
N GLU A 547 -17.85 -5.01 -24.87
CA GLU A 547 -18.41 -4.86 -26.21
C GLU A 547 -19.87 -5.27 -26.21
N GLU A 548 -20.74 -4.43 -26.78
CA GLU A 548 -22.14 -4.77 -26.98
C GLU A 548 -22.31 -5.62 -28.25
N GLU A 549 -22.79 -6.85 -28.09
CA GLU A 549 -23.11 -7.75 -29.20
C GLU A 549 -24.54 -8.29 -29.05
N ASN A 550 -25.41 -7.95 -30.00
CA ASN A 550 -26.83 -8.36 -30.01
C ASN A 550 -27.63 -7.97 -28.73
N GLY A 551 -27.25 -6.89 -28.06
CA GLY A 551 -27.89 -6.40 -26.84
C GLY A 551 -27.38 -7.05 -25.54
N GLU A 552 -26.30 -7.84 -25.62
CA GLU A 552 -25.58 -8.37 -24.46
C GLU A 552 -24.18 -7.75 -24.39
N GLU A 553 -23.76 -7.30 -23.20
CA GLU A 553 -22.39 -6.84 -22.96
C GLU A 553 -21.46 -8.02 -22.71
N LYS A 554 -20.38 -8.12 -23.51
CA LYS A 554 -19.35 -9.15 -23.38
C LYS A 554 -18.01 -8.53 -23.01
N LEU A 555 -17.28 -9.22 -22.14
CA LEU A 555 -15.92 -8.85 -21.78
C LEU A 555 -14.98 -9.10 -22.97
N ALA A 556 -14.35 -8.04 -23.47
CA ALA A 556 -13.46 -8.08 -24.64
C ALA A 556 -12.01 -7.66 -24.31
N GLY A 557 -11.78 -7.11 -23.11
CA GLY A 557 -10.45 -6.73 -22.66
C GLY A 557 -10.39 -6.20 -21.23
N LEU A 558 -9.18 -5.90 -20.79
CA LEU A 558 -8.81 -5.27 -19.54
C LEU A 558 -7.84 -4.13 -19.83
N HIS A 559 -8.11 -2.99 -19.22
CA HIS A 559 -7.25 -1.81 -19.27
C HIS A 559 -6.89 -1.41 -17.84
N GLY A 560 -5.62 -1.12 -17.60
CA GLY A 560 -5.15 -0.60 -16.33
C GLY A 560 -4.28 0.64 -16.55
N GLU A 561 -4.55 1.69 -15.79
CA GLU A 561 -3.75 2.91 -15.77
C GLU A 561 -3.47 3.37 -14.34
N TRP A 562 -2.39 4.12 -14.14
CA TRP A 562 -2.05 4.79 -12.89
C TRP A 562 -1.44 6.17 -13.13
N GLY A 563 -1.21 6.90 -12.06
CA GLY A 563 -0.31 8.05 -12.04
C GLY A 563 -0.95 9.32 -11.50
N LEU A 564 -0.23 9.96 -10.59
CA LEU A 564 -0.64 11.18 -9.88
C LEU A 564 -0.47 12.46 -10.72
N GLU A 565 0.65 12.57 -11.44
CA GLU A 565 0.92 13.73 -12.31
C GLU A 565 0.55 13.47 -13.77
N LYS A 566 0.82 12.25 -14.24
CA LYS A 566 0.61 11.83 -15.62
C LYS A 566 0.05 10.41 -15.63
N ARG A 567 -1.00 10.21 -16.42
CA ARG A 567 -1.56 8.88 -16.66
C ARG A 567 -0.59 8.01 -17.47
N GLU A 568 -0.27 6.85 -16.93
CA GLU A 568 0.51 5.83 -17.57
C GLU A 568 -0.28 4.53 -17.67
N GLN A 569 -0.24 3.90 -18.84
CA GLN A 569 -0.85 2.60 -19.05
C GLN A 569 -0.02 1.52 -18.35
N ARG A 570 -0.59 0.92 -17.31
CA ARG A 570 -0.03 -0.24 -16.62
C ARG A 570 -0.18 -1.52 -17.45
N LEU A 571 -1.36 -1.73 -18.02
CA LEU A 571 -1.64 -2.88 -18.88
C LEU A 571 -2.76 -2.59 -19.87
N LEU A 572 -2.75 -3.32 -20.99
CA LEU A 572 -3.87 -3.38 -21.93
C LEU A 572 -3.90 -4.79 -22.52
N TYR A 573 -4.78 -5.63 -21.98
CA TYR A 573 -4.99 -7.01 -22.45
C TYR A 573 -6.33 -7.05 -23.16
N ALA A 574 -6.34 -7.17 -24.47
CA ALA A 574 -7.57 -7.22 -25.24
C ALA A 574 -7.44 -8.19 -26.41
N GLU A 575 -8.56 -8.55 -27.00
CA GLU A 575 -8.58 -9.35 -28.24
C GLU A 575 -7.77 -8.68 -29.35
N ASP A 576 -7.07 -9.50 -30.15
CA ASP A 576 -6.10 -9.01 -31.15
C ASP A 576 -6.73 -8.06 -32.19
N ARG A 577 -8.02 -8.21 -32.48
CA ARG A 577 -8.76 -7.33 -33.41
C ARG A 577 -8.98 -5.92 -32.85
N LEU A 578 -8.91 -5.74 -31.53
CA LEU A 578 -9.21 -4.48 -30.84
C LEU A 578 -7.97 -3.62 -30.65
N VAL A 579 -6.78 -4.22 -30.74
CA VAL A 579 -5.52 -3.55 -30.44
C VAL A 579 -4.56 -3.52 -31.63
N THR A 580 -3.68 -2.53 -31.61
CA THR A 580 -2.50 -2.45 -32.47
C THR A 580 -1.25 -2.52 -31.59
N ARG A 581 -0.23 -3.25 -32.06
CA ARG A 581 1.05 -3.39 -31.36
C ARG A 581 2.09 -2.46 -31.98
N GLU A 582 2.57 -1.51 -31.19
CA GLU A 582 3.56 -0.53 -31.61
C GLU A 582 4.98 -1.07 -31.45
N LYS A 583 5.39 -2.01 -32.33
CA LYS A 583 6.70 -2.70 -32.24
C LYS A 583 7.90 -1.76 -32.13
N GLU A 584 7.84 -0.61 -32.80
CA GLU A 584 8.91 0.41 -32.79
C GLU A 584 9.12 1.07 -31.42
N LYS A 585 8.13 0.98 -30.51
CA LYS A 585 8.20 1.56 -29.16
C LYS A 585 8.61 0.55 -28.08
N GLU A 586 8.83 -0.71 -28.44
CA GLU A 586 9.19 -1.76 -27.50
C GLU A 586 10.63 -1.60 -27.04
N LYS A 587 10.81 -1.55 -25.72
CA LYS A 587 12.12 -1.42 -25.09
C LYS A 587 12.40 -2.63 -24.21
N PRO A 588 13.68 -3.04 -24.07
CA PRO A 588 14.06 -3.97 -23.02
C PRO A 588 13.57 -3.45 -21.67
N ALA A 589 12.91 -4.32 -20.89
CA ALA A 589 12.27 -3.92 -19.63
C ALA A 589 12.69 -4.81 -18.46
N ILE A 590 12.66 -6.13 -18.64
CA ILE A 590 12.98 -7.06 -17.55
C ILE A 590 14.34 -7.71 -17.79
N MET A 591 15.18 -7.66 -16.75
CA MET A 591 16.41 -8.43 -16.67
C MET A 591 16.21 -9.67 -15.81
N ALA A 592 16.87 -10.77 -16.17
CA ALA A 592 16.89 -11.99 -15.39
C ALA A 592 18.32 -12.45 -15.12
N ARG A 593 18.44 -13.27 -14.08
CA ARG A 593 19.66 -13.94 -13.65
C ARG A 593 19.38 -15.41 -13.41
N VAL A 594 19.99 -16.28 -14.21
CA VAL A 594 19.98 -17.73 -13.96
C VAL A 594 20.70 -17.98 -12.63
N THR A 595 20.05 -18.72 -11.74
CA THR A 595 20.56 -19.05 -10.39
C THR A 595 20.93 -20.51 -10.26
N ASP A 596 20.38 -21.36 -11.11
CA ASP A 596 20.72 -22.78 -11.20
C ASP A 596 20.59 -23.23 -12.66
N VAL A 597 21.69 -23.67 -13.27
CA VAL A 597 21.73 -24.06 -14.69
C VAL A 597 20.89 -25.31 -14.94
N GLU A 598 20.95 -26.31 -14.07
CA GLU A 598 20.23 -27.57 -14.27
C GLU A 598 18.72 -27.36 -14.14
N ALA A 599 18.28 -26.64 -13.10
CA ALA A 599 16.87 -26.26 -12.93
C ALA A 599 16.37 -25.37 -14.06
N PHE A 600 17.20 -24.46 -14.57
CA PHE A 600 16.85 -23.60 -15.70
C PHE A 600 16.64 -24.42 -17.00
N PHE A 601 17.49 -25.40 -17.29
CA PHE A 601 17.28 -26.32 -18.41
C PHE A 601 16.01 -27.17 -18.24
N GLN A 602 15.71 -27.62 -17.01
CA GLN A 602 14.45 -28.33 -16.72
C GLN A 602 13.22 -27.46 -16.98
N MET A 603 13.27 -26.20 -16.56
CA MET A 603 12.20 -25.22 -16.79
C MET A 603 11.97 -24.97 -18.28
N VAL A 604 13.03 -24.70 -19.03
CA VAL A 604 12.95 -24.42 -20.46
C VAL A 604 12.46 -25.63 -21.23
N SER A 605 12.80 -26.85 -20.82
CA SER A 605 12.48 -28.06 -21.60
C SER A 605 11.02 -28.51 -21.51
N GLY A 606 10.31 -28.17 -20.44
CA GLY A 606 9.00 -28.76 -20.13
C GLY A 606 9.18 -30.19 -19.62
N GLY A 607 8.83 -30.44 -18.37
CA GLY A 607 9.45 -31.53 -17.60
C GLY A 607 9.05 -32.98 -17.92
N ASP A 608 8.52 -33.29 -19.11
CA ASP A 608 8.35 -34.70 -19.54
C ASP A 608 9.67 -35.32 -20.02
N SER A 609 10.67 -34.49 -20.39
CA SER A 609 12.05 -34.97 -20.58
C SER A 609 12.76 -35.34 -19.25
N ALA A 610 12.14 -35.02 -18.11
CA ALA A 610 12.71 -35.17 -16.76
C ALA A 610 12.16 -36.37 -15.95
N ALA A 611 11.19 -37.14 -16.47
CA ALA A 611 10.54 -38.24 -15.75
C ALA A 611 11.40 -39.52 -15.57
N VAL A 612 12.73 -39.40 -15.37
CA VAL A 612 13.63 -40.55 -15.12
C VAL A 612 14.33 -40.48 -13.76
N SER A 613 14.07 -39.50 -12.88
CA SER A 613 14.85 -39.38 -11.63
C SER A 613 14.10 -39.50 -10.29
N ALA A 614 12.78 -39.74 -10.26
CA ALA A 614 12.04 -39.75 -8.99
C ALA A 614 11.61 -41.14 -8.45
N GLU A 615 11.88 -42.24 -9.14
CA GLU A 615 11.64 -43.59 -8.59
C GLU A 615 12.86 -44.49 -8.79
N GLN A 616 13.77 -44.51 -7.81
CA GLN A 616 14.53 -45.71 -7.39
C GLN A 616 15.44 -45.38 -6.21
N SER A 617 14.85 -45.37 -5.02
CA SER A 617 15.52 -45.77 -3.79
C SER A 617 15.25 -47.26 -3.54
N ASP A 618 15.63 -48.10 -4.50
CA ASP A 618 15.92 -49.50 -4.15
C ASP A 618 16.95 -50.05 -5.13
N GLY A 619 17.93 -50.76 -4.58
CA GLY A 619 19.11 -51.18 -5.30
C GLY A 619 18.76 -52.01 -6.53
N THR A 620 19.51 -51.79 -7.61
CA THR A 620 19.51 -52.50 -8.90
C THR A 620 18.58 -51.96 -9.99
N ALA A 621 18.98 -50.84 -10.62
CA ALA A 621 18.69 -50.63 -12.04
C ALA A 621 19.88 -50.06 -12.80
N LYS A 622 20.09 -50.59 -14.00
CA LYS A 622 21.16 -50.26 -14.93
C LYS A 622 21.03 -48.81 -15.40
N LYS A 623 22.07 -48.00 -15.15
CA LYS A 623 22.42 -46.81 -15.95
C LYS A 623 22.47 -47.22 -17.42
N THR A 624 21.49 -46.83 -18.21
CA THR A 624 21.72 -46.56 -19.64
C THR A 624 22.24 -45.13 -19.71
N GLU A 625 23.55 -44.98 -19.49
CA GLU A 625 24.30 -43.78 -19.88
C GLU A 625 24.28 -43.71 -21.41
N SER A 626 23.37 -42.93 -21.98
CA SER A 626 23.61 -42.42 -23.33
C SER A 626 24.78 -41.44 -23.25
N GLU A 627 25.72 -41.50 -24.19
CA GLU A 627 26.72 -40.44 -24.33
C GLU A 627 26.02 -39.07 -24.44
N PRO A 628 26.58 -38.01 -23.85
CA PRO A 628 26.02 -36.67 -23.98
C PRO A 628 26.08 -36.22 -25.46
N ASP A 629 25.06 -35.48 -25.90
CA ASP A 629 25.01 -34.90 -27.26
C ASP A 629 26.02 -33.75 -27.43
N GLY A 630 26.51 -33.20 -26.32
CA GLY A 630 27.63 -32.29 -26.26
C GLY A 630 27.82 -31.66 -24.88
N TYR A 631 28.60 -30.58 -24.84
CA TYR A 631 28.98 -29.94 -23.59
C TYR A 631 28.71 -28.44 -23.62
N LEU A 632 28.33 -27.89 -22.47
CA LEU A 632 28.17 -26.46 -22.24
C LEU A 632 29.15 -26.02 -21.15
N GLU A 633 30.03 -25.08 -21.47
CA GLU A 633 30.94 -24.45 -20.51
C GLU A 633 30.40 -23.07 -20.14
N ILE A 634 30.02 -22.90 -18.87
CA ILE A 634 29.46 -21.67 -18.34
C ILE A 634 30.54 -20.88 -17.59
N ALA A 635 30.73 -19.63 -18.01
CA ALA A 635 31.47 -18.62 -17.27
C ALA A 635 30.51 -17.83 -16.37
N ASP A 636 30.76 -17.88 -15.06
CA ASP A 636 30.03 -17.10 -14.06
C ASP A 636 30.99 -16.56 -12.99
N PRO A 637 31.51 -15.32 -13.13
CA PRO A 637 32.45 -14.75 -12.17
C PRO A 637 31.79 -14.31 -10.86
N PHE A 638 30.45 -14.29 -10.78
CA PHE A 638 29.72 -13.80 -9.60
C PHE A 638 29.20 -14.92 -8.72
N LEU A 639 28.64 -15.98 -9.32
CA LEU A 639 28.10 -17.16 -8.66
C LEU A 639 28.85 -18.41 -9.13
N PRO A 640 29.94 -18.81 -8.46
CA PRO A 640 30.76 -19.95 -8.86
C PRO A 640 30.00 -21.28 -8.96
N ALA A 641 28.87 -21.41 -8.27
CA ALA A 641 28.02 -22.60 -8.32
C ALA A 641 27.41 -22.83 -9.72
N CYS A 642 27.20 -21.79 -10.52
CA CYS A 642 26.77 -21.90 -11.92
C CYS A 642 27.92 -22.07 -12.91
N ALA A 643 29.15 -21.71 -12.52
CA ALA A 643 30.31 -21.84 -13.40
C ALA A 643 30.73 -23.31 -13.51
N GLY A 644 31.24 -23.68 -14.69
CA GLY A 644 31.79 -25.01 -14.94
C GLY A 644 31.23 -25.66 -16.21
N ARG A 645 31.46 -26.96 -16.32
CA ARG A 645 31.08 -27.75 -17.49
C ARG A 645 29.82 -28.56 -17.20
N TYR A 646 28.93 -28.59 -18.18
CA TYR A 646 27.67 -29.31 -18.14
C TYR A 646 27.58 -30.27 -19.33
N GLU A 647 27.22 -31.52 -19.06
CA GLU A 647 26.82 -32.49 -20.08
C GLU A 647 25.40 -32.16 -20.54
N ILE A 648 25.20 -32.09 -21.86
CA ILE A 648 23.90 -31.81 -22.45
C ILE A 648 23.35 -33.08 -23.09
N VAL A 649 22.12 -33.42 -22.72
CA VAL A 649 21.32 -34.47 -23.37
C VAL A 649 20.05 -33.83 -23.91
N THR A 650 19.87 -33.89 -25.21
CA THR A 650 18.74 -33.33 -25.95
C THR A 650 17.66 -34.38 -26.15
N ASP A 651 16.42 -33.93 -26.29
CA ASP A 651 15.32 -34.77 -26.76
C ASP A 651 14.83 -34.29 -28.14
N LYS A 652 14.13 -35.17 -28.85
CA LYS A 652 13.61 -34.88 -30.19
C LYS A 652 12.47 -33.85 -30.21
N ALA A 653 11.96 -33.43 -29.05
CA ALA A 653 10.86 -32.48 -28.91
C ALA A 653 11.36 -31.04 -28.63
N GLY A 654 12.67 -30.81 -28.64
CA GLY A 654 13.26 -29.49 -28.42
C GLY A 654 13.66 -29.21 -26.97
N GLY A 655 13.56 -30.22 -26.08
CA GLY A 655 14.01 -30.14 -24.70
C GLY A 655 15.47 -30.59 -24.56
N ALA A 656 16.10 -30.17 -23.46
CA ALA A 656 17.45 -30.54 -23.10
C ALA A 656 17.65 -30.57 -21.58
N ARG A 657 18.48 -31.50 -21.13
CA ARG A 657 18.91 -31.61 -19.74
C ARG A 657 20.38 -31.28 -19.65
N ALA A 658 20.72 -30.39 -18.73
CA ALA A 658 22.10 -30.12 -18.33
C ALA A 658 22.41 -30.91 -17.06
N VAL A 659 23.63 -31.45 -16.96
CA VAL A 659 24.15 -32.10 -15.74
C VAL A 659 25.55 -31.58 -15.47
N LYS A 660 25.79 -31.04 -14.27
CA LYS A 660 27.12 -30.52 -13.93
C LYS A 660 28.13 -31.68 -13.79
N THR A 661 29.33 -31.52 -14.36
CA THR A 661 30.40 -32.53 -14.32
C THR A 661 31.74 -31.93 -13.86
N ASP A 662 32.51 -32.72 -13.12
CA ASP A 662 33.83 -32.36 -12.58
C ASP A 662 34.99 -32.80 -13.50
N GLU A 663 34.69 -33.42 -14.65
CA GLU A 663 35.71 -33.90 -15.57
C GLU A 663 36.52 -32.74 -16.18
N ALA A 664 37.82 -32.71 -15.90
CA ALA A 664 38.76 -31.78 -16.49
C ALA A 664 38.89 -32.08 -18.00
N GLY A 665 38.30 -31.23 -18.84
CA GLY A 665 38.21 -31.47 -20.27
C GLY A 665 39.57 -31.70 -20.95
N GLU A 666 39.80 -32.91 -21.45
CA GLU A 666 40.76 -33.10 -22.54
C GLU A 666 40.21 -32.40 -23.78
N LYS A 667 40.95 -31.38 -24.27
CA LYS A 667 40.86 -30.67 -25.56
C LYS A 667 39.45 -30.47 -26.16
N GLN A 668 39.03 -29.19 -26.25
CA GLN A 668 38.05 -28.64 -27.20
C GLN A 668 37.58 -29.64 -28.27
N SER A 669 36.55 -30.42 -27.95
CA SER A 669 35.82 -31.17 -28.97
C SER A 669 34.96 -30.17 -29.74
N LYS A 670 34.64 -30.46 -31.00
CA LYS A 670 33.71 -29.64 -31.81
C LYS A 670 32.27 -29.59 -31.26
N GLU A 671 32.03 -30.23 -30.11
CA GLU A 671 30.71 -30.39 -29.48
C GLU A 671 30.57 -29.55 -28.20
N THR A 672 31.58 -28.73 -27.86
CA THR A 672 31.54 -27.85 -26.69
C THR A 672 31.11 -26.43 -27.07
N LEU A 673 30.10 -25.88 -26.39
CA LEU A 673 29.70 -24.47 -26.46
C LEU A 673 30.14 -23.76 -25.18
N ALA A 674 30.90 -22.67 -25.31
CA ALA A 674 31.21 -21.79 -24.19
C ALA A 674 30.28 -20.57 -24.20
N LEU A 675 29.69 -20.24 -23.05
CA LEU A 675 28.83 -19.07 -22.86
C LEU A 675 29.04 -18.43 -21.49
N SER A 676 28.83 -17.12 -21.42
CA SER A 676 28.52 -16.45 -20.16
C SER A 676 27.14 -16.87 -19.62
N ILE A 677 26.93 -16.74 -18.31
CA ILE A 677 25.63 -17.05 -17.69
C ILE A 677 24.50 -16.09 -18.14
N ASP A 678 24.83 -14.83 -18.45
CA ASP A 678 23.88 -13.86 -19.00
C ASP A 678 23.65 -14.09 -20.50
N GLY A 679 24.63 -14.63 -21.22
CA GLY A 679 24.46 -15.19 -22.57
C GLY A 679 23.50 -16.38 -22.59
N LEU A 680 23.63 -17.31 -21.64
CA LEU A 680 22.69 -18.43 -21.48
C LEU A 680 21.26 -17.95 -21.24
N ALA A 681 21.08 -16.95 -20.35
CA ALA A 681 19.78 -16.35 -20.09
C ALA A 681 19.17 -15.74 -21.36
N GLN A 682 19.93 -14.91 -22.10
CA GLN A 682 19.46 -14.28 -23.33
C GLN A 682 19.09 -15.31 -24.41
N TRP A 683 19.85 -16.40 -24.52
CA TRP A 683 19.58 -17.44 -25.50
C TRP A 683 18.29 -18.20 -25.15
N LEU A 684 18.18 -18.77 -23.95
CA LEU A 684 17.10 -19.70 -23.64
C LEU A 684 15.76 -19.02 -23.33
N PHE A 685 15.76 -17.75 -22.91
CA PHE A 685 14.53 -16.93 -22.88
C PHE A 685 14.12 -16.41 -24.27
N GLY A 686 14.89 -16.71 -25.33
CA GLY A 686 14.56 -16.30 -26.70
C GLY A 686 14.79 -14.81 -26.98
N PHE A 687 15.53 -14.10 -26.12
CA PHE A 687 15.75 -12.66 -26.25
C PHE A 687 16.77 -12.31 -27.35
N ARG A 688 17.82 -13.12 -27.52
CA ARG A 688 18.80 -12.98 -28.60
C ARG A 688 19.15 -14.34 -29.23
N PRO A 689 19.38 -14.38 -30.55
CA PRO A 689 19.88 -15.58 -31.21
C PRO A 689 21.26 -15.99 -30.68
N LEU A 690 21.48 -17.30 -30.49
CA LEU A 690 22.76 -17.85 -30.00
C LEU A 690 23.96 -17.39 -30.85
N SER A 691 23.80 -17.32 -32.17
CA SER A 691 24.86 -16.87 -33.09
C SER A 691 25.34 -15.44 -32.80
N GLU A 692 24.45 -14.54 -32.39
CA GLU A 692 24.82 -13.16 -32.05
C GLU A 692 25.49 -13.06 -30.68
N ILE A 693 25.10 -13.92 -29.74
CA ILE A 693 25.67 -13.97 -28.39
C ILE A 693 27.12 -14.46 -28.49
N VAL A 694 27.36 -15.58 -29.16
CA VAL A 694 28.70 -16.16 -29.35
C VAL A 694 29.64 -15.19 -30.09
N ALA A 695 29.13 -14.48 -31.11
CA ALA A 695 29.90 -13.46 -31.81
C ALA A 695 30.30 -12.27 -30.91
N GLY A 696 29.40 -11.85 -30.00
CA GLY A 696 29.64 -10.76 -29.06
C GLY A 696 30.61 -11.11 -27.92
N GLU A 697 30.65 -12.37 -27.50
CA GLU A 697 31.53 -12.85 -26.42
C GLU A 697 32.98 -13.16 -26.87
N GLY A 698 33.31 -12.91 -28.13
CA GLY A 698 34.67 -13.05 -28.63
C GLY A 698 35.09 -14.48 -28.96
N SER A 699 34.14 -15.42 -29.07
CA SER A 699 34.36 -16.73 -29.71
C SER A 699 34.46 -16.55 -31.23
N VAL A 700 35.49 -15.83 -31.65
CA VAL A 700 35.85 -15.61 -33.05
C VAL A 700 36.84 -16.69 -33.44
N ASP A 701 36.29 -17.86 -33.73
CA ASP A 701 36.82 -18.69 -34.80
C ASP A 701 35.61 -19.14 -35.61
N GLY A 702 35.73 -19.21 -36.93
CA GLY A 702 34.66 -19.61 -37.86
C GLY A 702 34.18 -21.07 -37.71
N THR A 703 34.18 -21.60 -36.49
CA THR A 703 33.61 -22.88 -36.08
C THR A 703 32.09 -22.79 -36.06
N ALA A 704 31.44 -23.69 -36.79
CA ALA A 704 30.00 -23.89 -36.72
C ALA A 704 29.57 -24.19 -35.27
N LEU A 705 28.43 -23.65 -34.83
CA LEU A 705 27.84 -24.00 -33.54
C LEU A 705 27.69 -25.52 -33.40
N PRO A 706 27.90 -26.09 -32.19
CA PRO A 706 27.72 -27.52 -31.95
C PRO A 706 26.34 -28.00 -32.42
N ALA A 707 26.28 -29.22 -32.97
CA ALA A 707 25.07 -29.74 -33.61
C ALA A 707 23.87 -29.76 -32.65
N TRP A 708 24.08 -30.20 -31.40
CA TRP A 708 23.06 -30.30 -30.36
C TRP A 708 22.36 -28.97 -30.04
N THR A 709 23.01 -27.83 -30.26
CA THR A 709 22.40 -26.51 -29.99
C THR A 709 21.17 -26.24 -30.86
N LYS A 710 21.04 -26.92 -32.01
CA LYS A 710 19.88 -26.84 -32.89
C LYS A 710 18.68 -27.62 -32.36
N ASP A 711 18.93 -28.59 -31.49
CA ASP A 711 17.92 -29.44 -30.87
C ASP A 711 17.42 -28.82 -29.55
N VAL A 712 18.05 -27.75 -29.06
CA VAL A 712 17.56 -26.98 -27.91
C VAL A 712 16.67 -25.84 -28.40
N ARG A 713 15.39 -25.86 -28.02
CA ARG A 713 14.42 -24.82 -28.39
C ARG A 713 14.31 -23.77 -27.28
N PRO A 714 14.74 -22.51 -27.51
CA PRO A 714 14.44 -21.40 -26.60
C PRO A 714 12.93 -21.23 -26.36
N ILE A 715 12.60 -20.51 -25.29
CA ILE A 715 11.22 -20.10 -25.02
C ILE A 715 10.77 -19.15 -26.15
N ASP A 716 9.63 -19.48 -26.76
CA ASP A 716 9.02 -18.62 -27.80
C ASP A 716 7.87 -17.83 -27.17
N GLY A 717 8.16 -16.59 -26.78
CA GLY A 717 7.19 -15.70 -26.12
C GLY A 717 7.27 -15.76 -24.60
N VAL A 718 8.02 -14.82 -24.03
CA VAL A 718 8.02 -14.46 -22.60
C VAL A 718 7.16 -13.22 -22.42
N PHE A 719 6.31 -13.21 -21.39
CA PHE A 719 5.55 -12.04 -20.98
C PHE A 719 5.70 -11.76 -19.49
N LEU A 720 6.39 -10.66 -19.16
CA LEU A 720 6.67 -10.24 -17.79
C LEU A 720 6.38 -8.74 -17.65
N ASP A 721 5.23 -8.40 -17.10
CA ASP A 721 4.85 -7.02 -16.79
C ASP A 721 4.61 -6.83 -15.29
N GLU A 722 5.26 -7.61 -14.45
CA GLU A 722 5.36 -7.40 -13.01
C GLU A 722 6.20 -6.15 -12.77
N VAL A 723 5.54 -5.00 -12.81
CA VAL A 723 6.07 -3.74 -12.33
C VAL A 723 5.52 -3.55 -10.93
N VAL A 724 6.41 -3.29 -9.98
CA VAL A 724 6.08 -2.80 -8.66
C VAL A 724 6.80 -1.49 -8.52
#